data_AF-A0A2B7ZMY6-F1
#
_entry.id   AF-A0A2B7ZMY6-F1
#
_cell.length_a   1.000
_cell.length_b   1.000
_cell.length_c   1.000
_cell.angle_alpha   90.00
_cell.angle_beta   90.00
_cell.angle_gamma   90.00
#
_symmetry.space_group_name_H-M   'P 1'
#
loop_
_entity.id
_entity.type
_entity.pdbx_description
1 polymer ?
#
loop_
_entity_poly.entity_id
_entity_poly.type
_entity_poly.pdbx_seq_one_letter_code
_entity_poly.pdbx_strand_id
1 'polypeptide(L)'
;MRIEGGGHFVKADDSLQDPNNDPNIGSSRGDNQSTVDSTLNSLGVDTSTSAAALLTTFVPSFILFTLWTAFFIICRRSQQRFYAPRSYLGNIHEHERSPELPSGWVNWIGAFFNLSDTYVLQHSSLDGYFFLRFLRLMSVTCFVGCLGIWPILLPIHATGGAGNTQLDALSFSNVTDHNRYYAHVFVSWMFFSFVFYMVIRESMFYATLRQAYLLSPLYASRISSRTVLFMAVPQSLLTKSKMTKVFGKSIRRIWITTDCKKLDELVKERDQLALRLEHLETDLIKSANSARSKAIKKQKKDEECAVDAGAECDVDSVPWAKKVKRPTHRLRYFTGKKVDTIEWLRSELERVLPEVEELQKKHREGDAKTIPAVFIEFDSQAAAQTAFQMLSHHQPFQMTPRYIGVAPQQIIWPALQYSWWARIVRKFLIQAAITALIIFWSIPSAFVGLISNVTYLSNLLPFLGFINKLPDVIQGVISGLLPAVGLALLMALVPIILRVLARQSGLPTTVHVELFTQNAHFCFQVVQVFLVTTLTSAASAATSQIIKDPMSAKDLLAKNLPKASNFYISYFLLQGLVLSAGAVVQVLGFVIFKIFVAFFDTTPRKLYERWTSMSGLHWATVFPVFTNMVVIAITYSCIAPLILGFSSFGLYLVYQAYRYNLLFVYDSDVDTKGLIYPRALQQVLTGVYLASVCMMGLFAISSAIGPLIMMVFFTIFMILAHISLNDALRPLLSALPRTLEQAEMIGDDDDDEDDDEEEKDDAGQQDNASSSYDDATSEKSPASPASASNEIPSPISTSSKLKRKTQTTITLAEITRAGTSTETPAFPHQKPNALRTILRKFAYFIHSIVEPNIYIDYATLRKRVRQGTPVEYTDEVADNAYYPPSVWSPTPLLWVPRDAGGISRREVELTSRVTPITDEEAHLDERNKVKWDEVKSQPPIWQEKIFY
;
A
#
# COMPACT_ATOMS: atom_id res chain seq x y z
N MET A 1 43.26 42.77 -63.16
CA MET A 1 43.65 41.87 -64.28
C MET A 1 42.64 40.73 -64.35
N ARG A 2 42.46 40.07 -65.51
CA ARG A 2 41.52 38.96 -65.82
C ARG A 2 41.15 37.96 -64.69
N ILE A 3 40.01 37.24 -64.70
CA ILE A 3 38.67 37.39 -65.35
C ILE A 3 37.72 36.30 -64.79
N GLU A 4 36.39 36.51 -64.86
CA GLU A 4 35.27 35.51 -64.74
C GLU A 4 35.10 34.65 -63.46
N GLY A 5 33.86 34.16 -63.25
CA GLY A 5 33.46 33.31 -62.11
C GLY A 5 32.04 33.54 -61.55
N GLY A 6 31.01 33.67 -62.40
CA GLY A 6 29.63 33.95 -61.96
C GLY A 6 28.82 32.70 -61.57
N GLY A 7 27.94 32.82 -60.57
CA GLY A 7 27.04 31.74 -60.13
C GLY A 7 25.91 32.19 -59.20
N HIS A 8 24.70 32.35 -59.77
CA HIS A 8 23.37 32.47 -59.15
C HIS A 8 23.22 32.96 -57.70
N PHE A 9 22.61 34.14 -57.55
CA PHE A 9 21.82 34.46 -56.36
C PHE A 9 20.59 33.54 -56.25
N VAL A 10 20.35 33.04 -55.04
CA VAL A 10 19.02 32.65 -54.56
C VAL A 10 18.72 33.54 -53.36
N LYS A 11 17.55 34.22 -53.35
CA LYS A 11 17.10 34.93 -52.16
C LYS A 11 16.82 33.92 -51.05
N ALA A 12 17.45 34.10 -49.89
CA ALA A 12 16.86 33.56 -48.66
C ALA A 12 15.56 34.32 -48.38
N ASP A 13 14.56 33.61 -47.86
CA ASP A 13 13.23 34.16 -47.61
C ASP A 13 13.15 34.67 -46.17
N ASP A 14 12.85 35.96 -45.98
CA ASP A 14 12.81 36.62 -44.65
C ASP A 14 11.60 36.21 -43.79
N SER A 15 10.89 35.15 -44.18
CA SER A 15 9.66 34.63 -43.56
C SER A 15 9.88 33.85 -42.25
N LEU A 16 11.13 33.68 -41.82
CA LEU A 16 11.52 32.90 -40.62
C LEU A 16 11.75 33.74 -39.35
N GLN A 17 11.25 34.98 -39.28
CA GLN A 17 11.34 35.85 -38.09
C GLN A 17 10.00 36.28 -37.48
N ASP A 18 8.88 35.60 -37.81
CA ASP A 18 7.61 35.80 -37.10
C ASP A 18 7.54 34.86 -35.86
N PRO A 19 7.61 35.39 -34.62
CA PRO A 19 7.60 34.57 -33.41
C PRO A 19 6.24 33.91 -33.13
N ASN A 20 5.19 34.23 -33.90
CA ASN A 20 3.86 33.61 -33.78
C ASN A 20 3.74 32.30 -34.58
N ASN A 21 4.78 31.91 -35.34
CA ASN A 21 4.74 30.77 -36.26
C ASN A 21 5.84 29.71 -36.00
N ASP A 22 6.31 29.56 -34.75
CA ASP A 22 7.21 28.46 -34.36
C ASP A 22 6.40 27.17 -34.08
N PRO A 23 6.53 26.11 -34.89
CA PRO A 23 5.79 24.86 -34.70
C PRO A 23 6.20 24.07 -33.43
N ASN A 24 7.24 24.49 -32.71
CA ASN A 24 7.70 23.84 -31.48
C ASN A 24 6.97 24.31 -30.20
N ILE A 25 6.12 25.35 -30.29
CA ILE A 25 5.38 25.88 -29.13
C ILE A 25 4.39 24.84 -28.56
N GLY A 26 3.93 23.88 -29.37
CA GLY A 26 3.08 22.74 -28.95
C GLY A 26 3.82 21.57 -28.28
N SER A 27 4.73 21.83 -27.33
CA SER A 27 5.46 20.77 -26.63
C SER A 27 4.53 20.02 -25.65
N SER A 28 4.16 18.79 -25.98
CA SER A 28 3.05 18.01 -25.40
C SER A 28 3.28 17.43 -23.99
N ARG A 29 3.85 18.23 -23.08
CA ARG A 29 3.99 17.95 -21.64
C ARG A 29 3.08 18.85 -20.80
N GLY A 30 1.77 18.79 -21.08
CA GLY A 30 0.74 19.45 -20.27
C GLY A 30 -0.69 19.20 -20.76
N ASP A 31 -0.87 19.18 -22.08
CA ASP A 31 -2.16 19.56 -22.67
C ASP A 31 -3.17 18.43 -22.85
N ASN A 32 -3.68 17.91 -21.72
CA ASN A 32 -5.06 17.41 -21.70
C ASN A 32 -6.08 18.57 -21.72
N GLN A 33 -5.64 19.81 -21.46
CA GLN A 33 -6.51 20.97 -21.34
C GLN A 33 -6.94 21.51 -22.71
N SER A 34 -6.07 21.53 -23.72
CA SER A 34 -6.35 22.12 -25.06
C SER A 34 -7.59 21.55 -25.78
N THR A 35 -7.92 20.27 -25.59
CA THR A 35 -9.12 19.63 -26.17
C THR A 35 -10.41 20.01 -25.41
N VAL A 36 -10.27 20.32 -24.12
CA VAL A 36 -11.35 20.83 -23.26
C VAL A 36 -11.55 22.32 -23.47
N ASP A 37 -10.47 23.08 -23.62
CA ASP A 37 -10.49 24.51 -23.88
C ASP A 37 -11.02 24.81 -25.29
N SER A 38 -10.71 24.00 -26.32
CA SER A 38 -11.30 24.18 -27.66
C SER A 38 -12.80 23.89 -27.69
N THR A 39 -13.28 22.92 -26.90
CA THR A 39 -14.73 22.62 -26.78
C THR A 39 -15.48 23.60 -25.86
N LEU A 40 -14.81 24.22 -24.88
CA LEU A 40 -15.41 25.27 -24.04
C LEU A 40 -15.38 26.66 -24.71
N ASN A 41 -14.36 26.97 -25.50
CA ASN A 41 -14.40 28.15 -26.39
C ASN A 41 -15.54 28.03 -27.42
N SER A 42 -15.82 26.83 -27.96
CA SER A 42 -17.01 26.62 -28.81
C SER A 42 -18.35 26.70 -28.07
N LEU A 43 -18.33 26.76 -26.73
CA LEU A 43 -19.50 27.00 -25.86
C LEU A 43 -19.52 28.44 -25.30
N GLY A 44 -18.63 29.33 -25.77
CA GLY A 44 -18.60 30.75 -25.39
C GLY A 44 -17.96 31.03 -24.02
N VAL A 45 -17.06 30.18 -23.54
CA VAL A 45 -16.30 30.38 -22.29
C VAL A 45 -14.88 30.81 -22.61
N ASP A 46 -14.58 32.11 -22.49
CA ASP A 46 -13.25 32.68 -22.77
C ASP A 46 -12.16 32.09 -21.87
N THR A 47 -11.25 31.31 -22.45
CA THR A 47 -10.18 30.60 -21.69
C THR A 47 -8.95 31.45 -21.37
N SER A 48 -8.99 32.77 -21.60
CA SER A 48 -7.84 33.68 -21.52
C SER A 48 -7.38 34.07 -20.11
N THR A 49 -7.97 33.48 -19.06
CA THR A 49 -7.75 33.93 -17.66
C THR A 49 -7.61 32.77 -16.66
N SER A 50 -6.86 32.96 -15.58
CA SER A 50 -6.47 31.86 -14.67
C SER A 50 -7.64 31.25 -13.89
N ALA A 51 -8.68 32.02 -13.58
CA ALA A 51 -9.93 31.51 -13.02
C ALA A 51 -10.75 30.71 -14.05
N ALA A 52 -10.72 31.10 -15.33
CA ALA A 52 -11.36 30.32 -16.40
C ALA A 52 -10.66 28.97 -16.58
N ALA A 53 -9.33 28.91 -16.60
CA ALA A 53 -8.56 27.66 -16.67
C ALA A 53 -8.83 26.70 -15.48
N LEU A 54 -9.05 27.25 -14.28
CA LEU A 54 -9.48 26.45 -13.12
C LEU A 54 -10.90 25.88 -13.36
N LEU A 55 -11.82 26.69 -13.89
CA LEU A 55 -13.19 26.26 -14.23
C LEU A 55 -13.22 25.21 -15.34
N THR A 56 -12.40 25.36 -16.40
CA THR A 56 -12.29 24.37 -17.49
C THR A 56 -11.73 23.04 -16.99
N THR A 57 -10.90 23.05 -15.93
CA THR A 57 -10.49 21.83 -15.23
C THR A 57 -11.60 21.27 -14.32
N PHE A 58 -12.28 22.14 -13.56
CA PHE A 58 -13.24 21.72 -12.52
C PHE A 58 -14.50 21.07 -13.06
N VAL A 59 -15.15 21.67 -14.06
CA VAL A 59 -16.47 21.20 -14.53
C VAL A 59 -16.39 19.78 -15.11
N PRO A 60 -15.45 19.42 -16.01
CA PRO A 60 -15.30 18.05 -16.48
C PRO A 60 -14.88 17.08 -15.37
N SER A 61 -13.99 17.50 -14.46
CA SER A 61 -13.56 16.66 -13.32
C SER A 61 -14.73 16.31 -12.38
N PHE A 62 -15.64 17.26 -12.15
CA PHE A 62 -16.82 17.08 -11.31
C PHE A 62 -17.91 16.24 -12.02
N ILE A 63 -18.11 16.44 -13.32
CA ILE A 63 -18.99 15.57 -14.15
C ILE A 63 -18.45 14.13 -14.14
N LEU A 64 -17.15 13.94 -14.32
CA LEU A 64 -16.54 12.61 -14.27
C LEU A 64 -16.66 11.97 -12.89
N PHE A 65 -16.38 12.73 -11.81
CA PHE A 65 -16.55 12.29 -10.42
C PHE A 65 -17.98 11.83 -10.11
N THR A 66 -18.99 12.61 -10.52
CA THR A 66 -20.41 12.29 -10.28
C THR A 66 -20.87 11.08 -11.08
N LEU A 67 -20.49 10.97 -12.36
CA LEU A 67 -20.77 9.79 -13.20
C LEU A 67 -20.15 8.51 -12.63
N TRP A 68 -18.87 8.57 -12.25
CA TRP A 68 -18.15 7.43 -11.67
C TRP A 68 -18.74 7.04 -10.30
N THR A 69 -19.05 8.01 -9.44
CA THR A 69 -19.68 7.74 -8.13
C THR A 69 -21.07 7.11 -8.29
N ALA A 70 -21.89 7.58 -9.24
CA ALA A 70 -23.19 6.97 -9.55
C ALA A 70 -23.04 5.53 -10.05
N PHE A 71 -22.09 5.28 -10.96
CA PHE A 71 -21.79 3.93 -11.46
C PHE A 71 -21.31 2.99 -10.35
N PHE A 72 -20.44 3.44 -9.42
CA PHE A 72 -20.08 2.68 -8.23
C PHE A 72 -21.31 2.29 -7.40
N ILE A 73 -22.20 3.26 -7.08
CA ILE A 73 -23.38 2.99 -6.25
C ILE A 73 -24.30 1.95 -6.90
N ILE A 74 -24.45 1.96 -8.24
CA ILE A 74 -25.18 0.95 -9.00
C ILE A 74 -24.47 -0.41 -8.92
N CYS A 75 -23.19 -0.47 -9.29
CA CYS A 75 -22.46 -1.73 -9.41
C CYS A 75 -22.16 -2.38 -8.05
N ARG A 76 -21.99 -1.61 -6.97
CA ARG A 76 -21.86 -2.09 -5.59
C ARG A 76 -23.05 -2.98 -5.19
N ARG A 77 -24.26 -2.64 -5.61
CA ARG A 77 -25.49 -3.39 -5.30
C ARG A 77 -25.63 -4.69 -6.12
N SER A 78 -24.93 -4.79 -7.26
CA SER A 78 -25.04 -5.94 -8.17
C SER A 78 -23.84 -6.90 -8.09
N GLN A 79 -22.66 -6.43 -7.70
CA GLN A 79 -21.40 -7.18 -7.77
C GLN A 79 -20.65 -7.14 -6.42
N GLN A 80 -21.29 -7.68 -5.38
CA GLN A 80 -20.74 -7.76 -4.00
C GLN A 80 -19.32 -8.35 -3.96
N ARG A 81 -19.02 -9.36 -4.78
CA ARG A 81 -17.67 -9.96 -4.96
C ARG A 81 -16.55 -8.97 -5.27
N PHE A 82 -16.86 -7.83 -5.89
CA PHE A 82 -15.86 -6.85 -6.30
C PHE A 82 -15.82 -5.62 -5.39
N TYR A 83 -16.96 -5.22 -4.81
CA TYR A 83 -17.07 -4.01 -3.98
C TYR A 83 -17.19 -4.26 -2.47
N ALA A 84 -17.30 -5.53 -2.04
CA ALA A 84 -17.28 -5.95 -0.64
C ALA A 84 -16.78 -7.42 -0.41
N PRO A 85 -15.74 -7.93 -1.10
CA PRO A 85 -15.24 -9.30 -0.87
C PRO A 85 -14.85 -9.58 0.59
N ARG A 86 -14.30 -8.61 1.33
CA ARG A 86 -13.89 -8.81 2.73
C ARG A 86 -15.03 -9.20 3.68
N SER A 87 -16.29 -9.04 3.27
CA SER A 87 -17.43 -9.28 4.14
C SER A 87 -17.87 -10.75 4.23
N TYR A 88 -17.66 -11.53 3.17
CA TYR A 88 -18.32 -12.84 3.02
C TYR A 88 -17.43 -13.95 2.44
N LEU A 89 -16.22 -13.62 1.96
CA LEU A 89 -15.38 -14.56 1.23
C LEU A 89 -14.74 -15.59 2.18
N GLY A 90 -15.09 -16.86 2.02
CA GLY A 90 -14.79 -17.92 2.99
C GLY A 90 -13.31 -18.32 3.16
N ASN A 91 -12.39 -17.84 2.31
CA ASN A 91 -10.95 -17.98 2.54
C ASN A 91 -10.39 -16.99 3.57
N ILE A 92 -11.19 -16.00 3.98
CA ILE A 92 -10.87 -15.04 5.04
C ILE A 92 -11.33 -15.63 6.38
N HIS A 93 -10.38 -15.72 7.31
CA HIS A 93 -10.65 -16.05 8.72
C HIS A 93 -11.75 -15.17 9.28
N GLU A 94 -12.67 -15.71 10.09
CA GLU A 94 -13.85 -14.97 10.53
C GLU A 94 -13.52 -13.63 11.23
N HIS A 95 -12.40 -13.59 11.95
CA HIS A 95 -11.87 -12.40 12.62
C HIS A 95 -11.13 -11.39 11.70
N GLU A 96 -10.86 -11.72 10.43
CA GLU A 96 -10.31 -10.81 9.39
C GLU A 96 -11.42 -10.24 8.48
N ARG A 97 -12.66 -10.75 8.60
CA ARG A 97 -13.83 -10.30 7.84
C ARG A 97 -14.28 -8.91 8.29
N SER A 98 -15.08 -8.26 7.45
CA SER A 98 -15.59 -6.91 7.68
C SER A 98 -17.12 -6.88 7.69
N PRO A 99 -17.79 -6.06 8.53
CA PRO A 99 -19.23 -6.15 8.74
C PRO A 99 -20.00 -5.88 7.45
N GLU A 100 -21.02 -6.67 7.17
CA GLU A 100 -21.84 -6.51 5.97
C GLU A 100 -22.53 -5.14 5.93
N LEU A 101 -22.23 -4.34 4.91
CA LEU A 101 -22.87 -3.03 4.72
C LEU A 101 -24.25 -3.18 4.04
N PRO A 102 -25.30 -2.47 4.50
CA PRO A 102 -26.62 -2.50 3.88
C PRO A 102 -26.64 -2.33 2.34
N SER A 103 -27.54 -3.07 1.69
CA SER A 103 -27.72 -3.13 0.23
C SER A 103 -28.57 -1.98 -0.35
N GLY A 104 -29.11 -1.11 0.51
CA GLY A 104 -29.84 0.10 0.10
C GLY A 104 -28.94 1.17 -0.54
N TRP A 105 -29.52 2.07 -1.32
CA TRP A 105 -28.79 3.09 -2.10
C TRP A 105 -27.87 4.01 -1.28
N VAL A 106 -28.35 4.48 -0.11
CA VAL A 106 -27.62 5.43 0.75
C VAL A 106 -27.47 4.98 2.21
N ASN A 107 -28.24 3.99 2.67
CA ASN A 107 -28.25 3.57 4.08
C ASN A 107 -26.88 3.08 4.59
N TRP A 108 -26.06 2.52 3.68
CA TRP A 108 -24.69 2.09 3.96
C TRP A 108 -23.75 3.24 4.36
N ILE A 109 -24.02 4.46 3.91
CA ILE A 109 -23.15 5.62 4.15
C ILE A 109 -23.04 5.92 5.65
N GLY A 110 -24.16 5.82 6.38
CA GLY A 110 -24.18 6.01 7.83
C GLY A 110 -23.35 4.95 8.57
N ALA A 111 -23.52 3.67 8.23
CA ALA A 111 -22.71 2.58 8.80
C ALA A 111 -21.21 2.76 8.50
N PHE A 112 -20.87 3.13 7.25
CA PHE A 112 -19.49 3.38 6.82
C PHE A 112 -18.82 4.58 7.51
N PHE A 113 -19.55 5.64 7.87
CA PHE A 113 -19.02 6.76 8.66
C PHE A 113 -18.99 6.49 10.17
N ASN A 114 -19.75 5.51 10.67
CA ASN A 114 -19.73 5.09 12.07
C ASN A 114 -18.56 4.14 12.38
N LEU A 115 -18.20 3.24 11.46
CA LEU A 115 -17.10 2.29 11.63
C LEU A 115 -15.77 3.02 11.90
N SER A 116 -14.98 2.57 12.88
CA SER A 116 -13.75 3.26 13.28
C SER A 116 -12.57 2.91 12.36
N ASP A 117 -11.62 3.84 12.24
CA ASP A 117 -10.37 3.56 11.50
C ASP A 117 -9.52 2.49 12.21
N THR A 118 -9.72 2.29 13.53
CA THR A 118 -9.13 1.20 14.32
C THR A 118 -9.62 -0.18 13.90
N TYR A 119 -10.75 -0.30 13.20
CA TYR A 119 -11.21 -1.58 12.67
C TYR A 119 -10.18 -2.18 11.71
N VAL A 120 -9.55 -1.35 10.88
CA VAL A 120 -8.48 -1.74 9.93
C VAL A 120 -7.22 -2.23 10.67
N LEU A 121 -6.90 -1.63 11.83
CA LEU A 121 -5.78 -2.04 12.68
C LEU A 121 -6.00 -3.44 13.28
N GLN A 122 -7.24 -3.78 13.62
CA GLN A 122 -7.61 -5.02 14.31
C GLN A 122 -7.89 -6.19 13.34
N HIS A 123 -8.46 -5.92 12.15
CA HIS A 123 -9.01 -6.94 11.24
C HIS A 123 -8.32 -6.98 9.84
N SER A 124 -7.36 -6.10 9.55
CA SER A 124 -6.75 -5.99 8.21
C SER A 124 -5.22 -5.87 8.26
N SER A 125 -4.64 -4.68 8.51
CA SER A 125 -3.19 -4.53 8.67
C SER A 125 -2.75 -3.23 9.36
N LEU A 126 -1.58 -3.29 9.98
CA LEU A 126 -0.93 -2.14 10.61
C LEU A 126 -0.53 -1.09 9.56
N ASP A 127 -0.04 -1.51 8.39
CA ASP A 127 0.27 -0.63 7.26
C ASP A 127 -1.00 0.07 6.71
N GLY A 128 -2.13 -0.65 6.61
CA GLY A 128 -3.41 -0.09 6.19
C GLY A 128 -3.93 0.99 7.14
N TYR A 129 -3.85 0.73 8.46
CA TYR A 129 -4.17 1.74 9.47
C TYR A 129 -3.29 3.00 9.33
N PHE A 130 -1.97 2.82 9.23
CA PHE A 130 -1.04 3.94 9.11
C PHE A 130 -1.17 4.70 7.77
N PHE A 131 -1.54 4.04 6.67
CA PHE A 131 -1.81 4.70 5.40
C PHE A 131 -3.06 5.60 5.47
N LEU A 132 -4.16 5.12 6.05
CA LEU A 132 -5.34 5.95 6.28
C LEU A 132 -5.03 7.13 7.21
N ARG A 133 -4.25 6.87 8.26
CA ARG A 133 -3.77 7.89 9.18
C ARG A 133 -2.85 8.92 8.50
N PHE A 134 -2.02 8.52 7.53
CA PHE A 134 -1.22 9.41 6.70
C PHE A 134 -2.10 10.42 5.97
N LEU A 135 -3.02 9.94 5.12
CA LEU A 135 -3.87 10.79 4.29
C LEU A 135 -4.72 11.74 5.14
N ARG A 136 -5.28 11.24 6.24
CA ARG A 136 -6.06 12.03 7.20
C ARG A 136 -5.23 13.11 7.88
N LEU A 137 -4.05 12.77 8.41
CA LEU A 137 -3.19 13.74 9.10
C LEU A 137 -2.72 14.82 8.12
N MET A 138 -2.26 14.43 6.92
CA MET A 138 -1.75 15.37 5.92
C MET A 138 -2.83 16.31 5.38
N SER A 139 -4.05 15.80 5.16
CA SER A 139 -5.23 16.64 4.85
C SER A 139 -5.48 17.69 5.95
N VAL A 140 -5.47 17.28 7.22
CA VAL A 140 -5.71 18.20 8.35
C VAL A 140 -4.52 19.16 8.58
N THR A 141 -3.27 18.74 8.32
CA THR A 141 -2.10 19.63 8.32
C THR A 141 -2.24 20.73 7.26
N CYS A 142 -2.75 20.40 6.06
CA CYS A 142 -3.07 21.40 5.04
C CYS A 142 -4.23 22.31 5.49
N PHE A 143 -5.28 21.77 6.12
CA PHE A 143 -6.41 22.55 6.64
C PHE A 143 -5.99 23.57 7.70
N VAL A 144 -5.17 23.17 8.68
CA VAL A 144 -4.61 24.09 9.68
C VAL A 144 -3.64 25.08 9.02
N GLY A 145 -2.93 24.66 7.97
CA GLY A 145 -2.17 25.55 7.09
C GLY A 145 -3.03 26.67 6.48
N CYS A 146 -4.23 26.36 5.97
CA CYS A 146 -5.18 27.38 5.51
C CYS A 146 -5.51 28.38 6.62
N LEU A 147 -5.88 27.88 7.81
CA LEU A 147 -6.28 28.74 8.93
C LEU A 147 -5.15 29.65 9.43
N GLY A 148 -3.90 29.19 9.40
CA GLY A 148 -2.73 29.99 9.80
C GLY A 148 -2.20 30.94 8.71
N ILE A 149 -2.23 30.51 7.44
CA ILE A 149 -1.59 31.25 6.33
C ILE A 149 -2.55 32.21 5.64
N TRP A 150 -3.80 31.79 5.39
CA TRP A 150 -4.76 32.58 4.59
C TRP A 150 -5.05 33.97 5.17
N PRO A 151 -5.28 34.16 6.48
CA PRO A 151 -5.57 35.48 7.05
C PRO A 151 -4.42 36.48 6.94
N ILE A 152 -3.18 36.00 6.73
CA ILE A 152 -1.98 36.83 6.70
C ILE A 152 -1.48 37.03 5.26
N LEU A 153 -1.25 35.95 4.50
CA LEU A 153 -0.66 36.07 3.17
C LEU A 153 -1.66 36.47 2.08
N LEU A 154 -2.94 36.07 2.13
CA LEU A 154 -3.88 36.45 1.06
C LEU A 154 -4.12 37.97 1.00
N PRO A 155 -4.31 38.72 2.12
CA PRO A 155 -4.38 40.18 2.08
C PRO A 155 -3.06 40.83 1.61
N ILE A 156 -1.92 40.28 2.02
CA ILE A 156 -0.58 40.78 1.64
C ILE A 156 -0.32 40.60 0.13
N HIS A 157 -0.72 39.47 -0.43
CA HIS A 157 -0.63 39.18 -1.87
C HIS A 157 -1.61 40.05 -2.66
N ALA A 158 -2.89 40.10 -2.27
CA ALA A 158 -3.92 40.86 -2.98
C ALA A 158 -3.62 42.37 -3.04
N THR A 159 -3.00 42.93 -2.00
CA THR A 159 -2.57 44.34 -1.95
C THR A 159 -1.13 44.57 -2.43
N GLY A 160 -0.48 43.55 -3.01
CA GLY A 160 0.96 43.48 -3.23
C GLY A 160 1.55 44.45 -4.27
N GLY A 161 0.71 44.94 -5.20
CA GLY A 161 1.03 46.06 -6.09
C GLY A 161 1.61 45.75 -7.47
N ALA A 162 1.89 44.48 -7.84
CA ALA A 162 2.46 44.17 -9.16
C ALA A 162 1.47 44.26 -10.35
N GLY A 163 0.16 44.37 -10.09
CA GLY A 163 -0.87 44.50 -11.13
C GLY A 163 -1.37 43.17 -11.70
N ASN A 164 -1.03 42.04 -11.08
CA ASN A 164 -1.58 40.73 -11.47
C ASN A 164 -3.10 40.68 -11.17
N THR A 165 -3.84 39.91 -11.96
CA THR A 165 -5.30 39.76 -11.83
C THR A 165 -5.68 38.35 -11.38
N GLN A 166 -6.96 38.17 -10.99
CA GLN A 166 -7.56 36.88 -10.62
C GLN A 166 -6.75 36.05 -9.61
N LEU A 167 -6.38 34.80 -9.94
CA LEU A 167 -5.68 33.90 -9.03
C LEU A 167 -4.23 34.31 -8.80
N ASP A 168 -3.60 34.90 -9.81
CA ASP A 168 -2.20 35.32 -9.78
C ASP A 168 -1.99 36.53 -8.85
N ALA A 169 -3.04 37.35 -8.65
CA ALA A 169 -3.10 38.39 -7.63
C ALA A 169 -3.01 37.85 -6.18
N LEU A 170 -3.36 36.58 -5.98
CA LEU A 170 -3.29 35.88 -4.68
C LEU A 170 -1.99 35.06 -4.52
N SER A 171 -1.00 35.27 -5.38
CA SER A 171 0.32 34.63 -5.33
C SER A 171 1.43 35.61 -4.90
N PHE A 172 2.56 35.06 -4.48
CA PHE A 172 3.80 35.78 -4.18
C PHE A 172 4.23 36.72 -5.33
N SER A 173 3.93 36.35 -6.58
CA SER A 173 4.31 37.15 -7.75
C SER A 173 3.63 38.51 -7.83
N ASN A 174 2.57 38.76 -7.04
CA ASN A 174 1.92 40.07 -6.95
C ASN A 174 2.59 41.03 -5.95
N VAL A 175 3.56 40.57 -5.14
CA VAL A 175 4.20 41.35 -4.06
C VAL A 175 5.50 41.98 -4.55
N THR A 176 5.60 43.32 -4.48
CA THR A 176 6.83 44.06 -4.83
C THR A 176 7.56 44.66 -3.62
N ASP A 177 6.83 44.98 -2.54
CA ASP A 177 7.36 45.67 -1.36
C ASP A 177 8.33 44.81 -0.53
N HIS A 178 9.58 45.28 -0.41
CA HIS A 178 10.65 44.63 0.36
C HIS A 178 10.25 44.31 1.82
N ASN A 179 9.50 45.21 2.46
CA ASN A 179 9.07 45.04 3.85
C ASN A 179 8.03 43.92 4.03
N ARG A 180 7.27 43.56 2.98
CA ARG A 180 6.25 42.50 3.06
C ARG A 180 6.86 41.10 3.03
N TYR A 181 8.09 40.94 2.53
CA TYR A 181 8.79 39.66 2.54
C TYR A 181 9.11 39.17 3.96
N TYR A 182 9.26 40.06 4.96
CA TYR A 182 9.39 39.64 6.36
C TYR A 182 8.16 38.87 6.87
N ALA A 183 6.94 39.25 6.45
CA ALA A 183 5.74 38.50 6.81
C ALA A 183 5.75 37.07 6.24
N HIS A 184 6.29 36.89 5.02
CA HIS A 184 6.46 35.56 4.41
C HIS A 184 7.47 34.71 5.19
N VAL A 185 8.54 35.31 5.71
CA VAL A 185 9.50 34.62 6.61
C VAL A 185 8.80 34.16 7.89
N PHE A 186 8.13 35.05 8.62
CA PHE A 186 7.48 34.66 9.89
C PHE A 186 6.34 33.65 9.70
N VAL A 187 5.54 33.77 8.63
CA VAL A 187 4.48 32.79 8.33
C VAL A 187 5.06 31.43 7.89
N SER A 188 6.12 31.42 7.08
CA SER A 188 6.78 30.16 6.70
C SER A 188 7.47 29.49 7.88
N TRP A 189 8.13 30.24 8.77
CA TRP A 189 8.67 29.72 10.03
C TRP A 189 7.56 29.06 10.87
N MET A 190 6.43 29.73 11.06
CA MET A 190 5.28 29.20 11.82
C MET A 190 4.76 27.90 11.20
N PHE A 191 4.50 27.89 9.89
CA PHE A 191 3.94 26.71 9.22
C PHE A 191 4.93 25.55 9.11
N PHE A 192 6.20 25.80 8.80
CA PHE A 192 7.22 24.75 8.70
C PHE A 192 7.55 24.16 10.07
N SER A 193 7.57 24.97 11.14
CA SER A 193 7.67 24.47 12.52
C SER A 193 6.46 23.62 12.92
N PHE A 194 5.25 24.01 12.50
CA PHE A 194 4.03 23.23 12.72
C PHE A 194 4.05 21.88 11.97
N VAL A 195 4.48 21.85 10.71
CA VAL A 195 4.66 20.60 9.93
C VAL A 195 5.71 19.70 10.60
N PHE A 196 6.83 20.27 11.05
CA PHE A 196 7.86 19.52 11.77
C PHE A 196 7.36 18.96 13.10
N TYR A 197 6.63 19.76 13.88
CA TYR A 197 5.97 19.31 15.11
C TYR A 197 4.98 18.16 14.86
N MET A 198 4.18 18.21 13.78
CA MET A 198 3.31 17.11 13.40
C MET A 198 4.09 15.83 13.06
N VAL A 199 5.22 15.95 12.36
CA VAL A 199 6.11 14.80 12.09
C VAL A 199 6.72 14.22 13.37
N ILE A 200 7.14 15.04 14.33
CA ILE A 200 7.61 14.57 15.65
C ILE A 200 6.51 13.81 16.38
N ARG A 201 5.38 14.49 16.64
CA ARG A 201 4.24 13.96 17.43
C ARG A 201 3.72 12.65 16.84
N GLU A 202 3.62 12.58 15.51
CA GLU A 202 3.14 11.37 14.83
C GLU A 202 4.21 10.26 14.77
N SER A 203 5.50 10.59 14.69
CA SER A 203 6.56 9.57 14.80
C SER A 203 6.60 8.92 16.18
N MET A 204 6.31 9.69 17.25
CA MET A 204 6.15 9.15 18.60
C MET A 204 4.90 8.29 18.74
N PHE A 205 3.75 8.75 18.23
CA PHE A 205 2.52 7.93 18.19
C PHE A 205 2.75 6.60 17.44
N TYR A 206 3.43 6.65 16.30
CA TYR A 206 3.80 5.47 15.52
C TYR A 206 4.67 4.51 16.34
N ALA A 207 5.70 5.01 17.03
CA ALA A 207 6.62 4.20 17.81
C ALA A 207 5.88 3.42 18.91
N THR A 208 5.08 4.11 19.74
CA THR A 208 4.35 3.46 20.83
C THR A 208 3.28 2.50 20.32
N LEU A 209 2.50 2.87 19.28
CA LEU A 209 1.47 1.98 18.74
C LEU A 209 2.08 0.72 18.11
N ARG A 210 3.23 0.85 17.44
CA ARG A 210 3.95 -0.30 16.89
C ARG A 210 4.56 -1.18 17.97
N GLN A 211 5.05 -0.60 19.07
CA GLN A 211 5.52 -1.37 20.22
C GLN A 211 4.36 -2.18 20.84
N ALA A 212 3.21 -1.54 21.10
CA ALA A 212 2.02 -2.21 21.60
C ALA A 212 1.49 -3.31 20.64
N TYR A 213 1.62 -3.11 19.33
CA TYR A 213 1.26 -4.14 18.34
C TYR A 213 2.21 -5.35 18.40
N LEU A 214 3.53 -5.10 18.44
CA LEU A 214 4.55 -6.15 18.40
C LEU A 214 4.72 -6.91 19.74
N LEU A 215 4.32 -6.30 20.86
CA LEU A 215 4.33 -6.94 22.18
C LEU A 215 3.05 -7.74 22.48
N SER A 216 1.93 -7.45 21.81
CA SER A 216 0.66 -8.16 22.05
C SER A 216 0.81 -9.70 21.97
N PRO A 217 0.17 -10.50 22.85
CA PRO A 217 0.32 -11.96 22.88
C PRO A 217 0.12 -12.66 21.53
N LEU A 218 -0.88 -12.21 20.74
CA LEU A 218 -1.16 -12.62 19.36
C LEU A 218 0.00 -12.47 18.37
N TYR A 219 1.01 -11.66 18.71
CA TYR A 219 2.21 -11.42 17.91
C TYR A 219 3.47 -11.95 18.62
N ALA A 220 3.55 -11.85 19.95
CA ALA A 220 4.64 -12.39 20.76
C ALA A 220 4.75 -13.93 20.68
N SER A 221 3.64 -14.66 20.59
CA SER A 221 3.66 -16.13 20.45
C SER A 221 4.25 -16.61 19.12
N ARG A 222 4.18 -15.78 18.06
CA ARG A 222 4.44 -16.19 16.69
C ARG A 222 5.88 -16.62 16.44
N ILE A 223 6.06 -17.61 15.57
CA ILE A 223 7.39 -18.12 15.22
C ILE A 223 8.24 -17.02 14.57
N SER A 224 7.68 -16.13 13.73
CA SER A 224 8.49 -15.07 13.09
C SER A 224 8.95 -13.98 14.04
N SER A 225 8.22 -13.69 15.14
CA SER A 225 8.65 -12.69 16.13
C SER A 225 9.77 -13.22 17.03
N ARG A 226 9.77 -14.54 17.28
CA ARG A 226 10.81 -15.27 18.02
C ARG A 226 11.99 -15.75 17.15
N THR A 227 11.97 -15.53 15.83
CA THR A 227 13.02 -15.98 14.90
C THR A 227 13.89 -14.84 14.36
N VAL A 228 15.21 -15.03 14.37
CA VAL A 228 16.21 -14.12 13.77
C VAL A 228 16.93 -14.79 12.60
N LEU A 229 16.97 -14.08 11.47
CA LEU A 229 17.75 -14.42 10.26
C LEU A 229 19.13 -13.75 10.32
N PHE A 230 20.19 -14.54 10.26
CA PHE A 230 21.58 -14.08 10.16
C PHE A 230 22.11 -14.32 8.74
N MET A 231 22.57 -13.25 8.07
CA MET A 231 23.18 -13.33 6.73
C MET A 231 24.71 -13.39 6.79
N ALA A 232 25.36 -13.90 5.74
CA ALA A 232 26.81 -13.98 5.64
C ALA A 232 27.46 -14.71 6.83
N VAL A 233 26.89 -15.84 7.23
CA VAL A 233 27.42 -16.72 8.29
C VAL A 233 28.67 -17.46 7.77
N PRO A 234 29.81 -17.44 8.48
CA PRO A 234 31.00 -18.19 8.10
C PRO A 234 30.76 -19.70 8.05
N GLN A 235 31.33 -20.40 7.05
CA GLN A 235 31.22 -21.86 6.92
C GLN A 235 31.73 -22.62 8.16
N SER A 236 32.70 -22.06 8.87
CA SER A 236 33.21 -22.60 10.14
C SER A 236 32.13 -22.65 11.24
N LEU A 237 31.07 -21.85 11.16
CA LEU A 237 29.95 -21.77 12.11
C LEU A 237 28.64 -22.41 11.61
N LEU A 238 28.56 -22.86 10.34
CA LEU A 238 27.39 -23.56 9.78
C LEU A 238 27.26 -24.98 10.32
N THR A 239 26.99 -25.12 11.62
CA THR A 239 26.77 -26.41 12.31
C THR A 239 25.90 -26.16 13.54
N LYS A 240 24.79 -26.90 13.72
CA LYS A 240 23.82 -26.68 14.82
C LYS A 240 24.53 -26.55 16.19
N SER A 241 25.36 -27.51 16.56
CA SER A 241 26.15 -27.51 17.82
C SER A 241 27.05 -26.28 18.02
N LYS A 242 27.59 -25.68 16.95
CA LYS A 242 28.41 -24.46 17.05
C LYS A 242 27.56 -23.22 17.25
N MET A 243 26.41 -23.13 16.59
CA MET A 243 25.46 -22.02 16.78
C MET A 243 24.89 -22.03 18.21
N THR A 244 24.58 -23.20 18.78
CA THR A 244 24.22 -23.34 20.20
C THR A 244 25.33 -22.88 21.16
N LYS A 245 26.61 -23.09 20.80
CA LYS A 245 27.74 -22.57 21.58
C LYS A 245 27.95 -21.05 21.46
N VAL A 246 27.43 -20.42 20.40
CA VAL A 246 27.53 -18.96 20.17
C VAL A 246 26.38 -18.20 20.83
N PHE A 247 25.14 -18.69 20.70
CA PHE A 247 23.94 -18.01 21.20
C PHE A 247 23.39 -18.57 22.52
N GLY A 248 23.98 -19.64 23.08
CA GLY A 248 23.64 -20.18 24.39
C GLY A 248 22.47 -21.17 24.38
N LYS A 249 21.84 -21.33 25.55
CA LYS A 249 20.76 -22.32 25.76
C LYS A 249 19.38 -21.86 25.28
N SER A 250 19.15 -20.56 25.09
CA SER A 250 17.83 -19.97 24.84
C SER A 250 17.31 -20.15 23.39
N ILE A 251 17.67 -21.27 22.76
CA ILE A 251 17.43 -21.56 21.34
C ILE A 251 16.50 -22.76 21.24
N ARG A 252 15.33 -22.57 20.62
CA ARG A 252 14.32 -23.61 20.42
C ARG A 252 14.62 -24.43 19.17
N ARG A 253 14.82 -23.77 18.01
CA ARG A 253 15.03 -24.42 16.70
C ARG A 253 16.08 -23.68 15.85
N ILE A 254 16.79 -24.41 14.99
CA ILE A 254 17.86 -23.87 14.10
C ILE A 254 17.70 -24.44 12.69
N TRP A 255 17.44 -23.56 11.71
CA TRP A 255 17.33 -23.91 10.30
C TRP A 255 18.56 -23.41 9.54
N ILE A 256 19.38 -24.35 9.07
CA ILE A 256 20.53 -24.07 8.21
C ILE A 256 20.07 -24.19 6.76
N THR A 257 20.19 -23.11 5.98
CA THR A 257 19.71 -23.11 4.59
C THR A 257 20.67 -23.84 3.64
N THR A 258 20.12 -24.43 2.58
CA THR A 258 20.82 -25.31 1.63
C THR A 258 20.59 -24.87 0.17
N ASP A 259 21.51 -25.22 -0.71
CA ASP A 259 21.54 -24.81 -2.12
C ASP A 259 20.52 -25.58 -2.97
N CYS A 260 19.23 -25.29 -2.75
CA CYS A 260 18.11 -25.97 -3.39
C CYS A 260 18.00 -25.76 -4.91
N LYS A 261 18.92 -25.06 -5.59
CA LYS A 261 18.72 -24.59 -6.98
C LYS A 261 18.22 -25.69 -7.95
N LYS A 262 18.80 -26.91 -7.92
CA LYS A 262 18.33 -28.02 -8.78
C LYS A 262 16.92 -28.50 -8.40
N LEU A 263 16.64 -28.61 -7.10
CA LEU A 263 15.34 -28.99 -6.57
C LEU A 263 14.27 -27.94 -6.90
N ASP A 264 14.62 -26.66 -6.78
CA ASP A 264 13.85 -25.50 -7.22
C ASP A 264 13.49 -25.55 -8.71
N GLU A 265 14.37 -26.06 -9.56
CA GLU A 265 14.15 -26.20 -11.02
C GLU A 265 13.23 -27.40 -11.30
N LEU A 266 13.47 -28.57 -10.69
CA LEU A 266 12.66 -29.78 -10.85
C LEU A 266 11.26 -29.70 -10.23
N VAL A 267 11.08 -29.03 -9.08
CA VAL A 267 9.75 -28.78 -8.50
C VAL A 267 8.93 -27.86 -9.41
N LYS A 268 9.56 -26.85 -10.01
CA LYS A 268 8.90 -25.99 -11.01
C LYS A 268 8.56 -26.76 -12.29
N GLU A 269 9.35 -27.76 -12.69
CA GLU A 269 9.05 -28.66 -13.80
C GLU A 269 7.86 -29.57 -13.47
N ARG A 270 7.88 -30.27 -12.32
CA ARG A 270 6.76 -31.07 -11.79
C ARG A 270 5.45 -30.28 -11.79
N ASP A 271 5.46 -29.08 -11.22
CA ASP A 271 4.26 -28.25 -11.08
C ASP A 271 3.76 -27.73 -12.44
N GLN A 272 4.66 -27.41 -13.38
CA GLN A 272 4.28 -27.05 -14.75
C GLN A 272 3.71 -28.23 -15.54
N LEU A 273 4.24 -29.44 -15.38
CA LEU A 273 3.71 -30.66 -15.98
C LEU A 273 2.31 -30.97 -15.43
N ALA A 274 2.15 -30.91 -14.11
CA ALA A 274 0.88 -31.13 -13.41
C ALA A 274 -0.22 -30.12 -13.80
N LEU A 275 0.07 -28.81 -13.73
CA LEU A 275 -0.90 -27.76 -14.12
C LEU A 275 -1.23 -27.79 -15.62
N ARG A 276 -0.33 -28.30 -16.46
CA ARG A 276 -0.58 -28.54 -17.89
C ARG A 276 -1.45 -29.78 -18.12
N LEU A 277 -1.31 -30.81 -17.28
CA LEU A 277 -2.16 -32.01 -17.30
C LEU A 277 -3.61 -31.65 -16.88
N GLU A 278 -3.79 -30.96 -15.75
CA GLU A 278 -5.10 -30.45 -15.27
C GLU A 278 -5.85 -29.67 -16.38
N HIS A 279 -5.12 -28.81 -17.10
CA HIS A 279 -5.66 -28.01 -18.20
C HIS A 279 -6.09 -28.86 -19.40
N LEU A 280 -5.28 -29.83 -19.82
CA LEU A 280 -5.57 -30.68 -20.98
C LEU A 280 -6.67 -31.71 -20.69
N GLU A 281 -6.74 -32.26 -19.47
CA GLU A 281 -7.84 -33.13 -19.05
C GLU A 281 -9.14 -32.34 -18.94
N THR A 282 -9.11 -31.15 -18.34
CA THR A 282 -10.29 -30.25 -18.31
C THR A 282 -10.82 -29.94 -19.71
N ASP A 283 -9.95 -29.64 -20.67
CA ASP A 283 -10.37 -29.33 -22.04
C ASP A 283 -10.75 -30.58 -22.87
N LEU A 284 -10.22 -31.76 -22.53
CA LEU A 284 -10.72 -33.04 -23.03
C LEU A 284 -12.17 -33.28 -22.55
N ILE A 285 -12.44 -33.12 -21.25
CA ILE A 285 -13.76 -33.30 -20.64
C ILE A 285 -14.78 -32.31 -21.23
N LYS A 286 -14.40 -31.03 -21.43
CA LYS A 286 -15.25 -30.06 -22.16
C LYS A 286 -15.49 -30.43 -23.61
N SER A 287 -14.46 -30.92 -24.32
CA SER A 287 -14.60 -31.34 -25.72
C SER A 287 -15.54 -32.54 -25.84
N ALA A 288 -15.45 -33.45 -24.88
CA ALA A 288 -16.32 -34.61 -24.72
C ALA A 288 -17.77 -34.23 -24.41
N ASN A 289 -18.03 -33.41 -23.39
CA ASN A 289 -19.38 -32.96 -23.06
C ASN A 289 -19.99 -32.10 -24.18
N SER A 290 -19.18 -31.37 -24.96
CA SER A 290 -19.63 -30.69 -26.20
C SER A 290 -20.05 -31.68 -27.29
N ALA A 291 -19.31 -32.77 -27.49
CA ALA A 291 -19.68 -33.85 -28.41
C ALA A 291 -20.95 -34.58 -27.96
N ARG A 292 -21.06 -34.92 -26.66
CA ARG A 292 -22.26 -35.48 -26.02
C ARG A 292 -23.48 -34.57 -26.21
N SER A 293 -23.35 -33.28 -25.92
CA SER A 293 -24.41 -32.29 -26.07
C SER A 293 -24.86 -32.11 -27.53
N LYS A 294 -23.94 -32.24 -28.50
CA LYS A 294 -24.27 -32.25 -29.93
C LYS A 294 -24.97 -33.54 -30.36
N ALA A 295 -24.62 -34.69 -29.79
CA ALA A 295 -25.30 -35.95 -30.03
C ALA A 295 -26.74 -35.91 -29.48
N ILE A 296 -26.92 -35.48 -28.23
CA ILE A 296 -28.24 -35.30 -27.59
C ILE A 296 -29.10 -34.29 -28.37
N LYS A 297 -28.51 -33.19 -28.87
CA LYS A 297 -29.23 -32.22 -29.72
C LYS A 297 -29.55 -32.74 -31.14
N LYS A 298 -28.87 -33.78 -31.63
CA LYS A 298 -29.26 -34.47 -32.87
C LYS A 298 -30.38 -35.48 -32.57
N GLN A 299 -30.22 -36.28 -31.53
CA GLN A 299 -31.24 -37.21 -31.03
C GLN A 299 -32.57 -36.49 -30.75
N LYS A 300 -32.59 -35.40 -29.97
CA LYS A 300 -33.79 -34.54 -29.78
C LYS A 300 -34.33 -33.83 -31.04
N LYS A 301 -33.77 -34.10 -32.22
CA LYS A 301 -34.27 -33.67 -33.54
C LYS A 301 -34.64 -34.85 -34.45
N ASP A 302 -34.19 -36.06 -34.11
CA ASP A 302 -34.46 -37.32 -34.82
C ASP A 302 -35.47 -38.20 -34.03
N GLU A 303 -35.66 -37.95 -32.73
CA GLU A 303 -36.44 -38.71 -31.76
C GLU A 303 -37.55 -37.84 -31.15
N GLU A 304 -38.73 -37.83 -31.76
CA GLU A 304 -40.01 -37.48 -31.11
C GLU A 304 -40.64 -38.74 -30.44
N CYS A 305 -39.82 -39.79 -30.23
CA CYS A 305 -40.24 -41.12 -29.80
C CYS A 305 -39.31 -41.71 -28.71
N ALA A 306 -39.95 -42.20 -27.64
CA ALA A 306 -39.44 -43.12 -26.63
C ALA A 306 -38.33 -42.65 -25.67
N VAL A 307 -38.23 -43.38 -24.55
CA VAL A 307 -37.47 -43.05 -23.33
C VAL A 307 -36.98 -44.36 -22.71
N ASP A 308 -35.72 -44.41 -22.27
CA ASP A 308 -35.38 -44.86 -20.91
C ASP A 308 -33.96 -44.40 -20.50
N ALA A 309 -33.65 -44.39 -19.20
CA ALA A 309 -32.37 -43.96 -18.65
C ALA A 309 -31.98 -44.75 -17.38
N GLY A 310 -31.17 -45.81 -17.53
CA GLY A 310 -30.79 -46.65 -16.40
C GLY A 310 -29.78 -47.77 -16.67
N ALA A 311 -28.58 -47.45 -17.20
CA ALA A 311 -27.48 -48.41 -17.30
C ALA A 311 -26.11 -47.72 -17.21
N GLU A 312 -25.12 -48.35 -16.54
CA GLU A 312 -23.71 -47.94 -16.61
C GLU A 312 -23.13 -48.38 -17.97
N CYS A 313 -23.29 -47.53 -18.99
CA CYS A 313 -22.73 -47.76 -20.32
C CYS A 313 -21.21 -47.56 -20.32
N ASP A 314 -20.46 -48.55 -20.79
CA ASP A 314 -19.03 -48.41 -21.13
C ASP A 314 -18.84 -47.21 -22.08
N VAL A 315 -17.98 -46.27 -21.67
CA VAL A 315 -17.72 -45.01 -22.38
C VAL A 315 -17.22 -45.26 -23.80
N ASP A 316 -16.44 -46.32 -24.05
CA ASP A 316 -15.93 -46.64 -25.38
C ASP A 316 -16.97 -47.30 -26.30
N SER A 317 -18.11 -47.74 -25.78
CA SER A 317 -19.25 -48.14 -26.61
C SER A 317 -19.89 -46.94 -27.32
N VAL A 318 -19.89 -45.76 -26.70
CA VAL A 318 -20.83 -44.67 -27.03
C VAL A 318 -20.42 -43.90 -28.31
N PRO A 319 -21.31 -43.74 -29.32
CA PRO A 319 -20.93 -43.19 -30.64
C PRO A 319 -20.41 -41.74 -30.68
N TRP A 320 -20.55 -40.96 -29.60
CA TRP A 320 -19.97 -39.61 -29.51
C TRP A 320 -18.57 -39.60 -28.89
N ALA A 321 -18.23 -40.55 -28.01
CA ALA A 321 -16.90 -40.66 -27.38
C ALA A 321 -15.81 -40.89 -28.43
N LYS A 322 -16.09 -41.78 -29.41
CA LYS A 322 -15.24 -42.05 -30.59
C LYS A 322 -14.99 -40.84 -31.50
N LYS A 323 -15.68 -39.71 -31.29
CA LYS A 323 -15.47 -38.45 -32.03
C LYS A 323 -14.59 -37.44 -31.26
N VAL A 324 -14.29 -37.71 -29.99
CA VAL A 324 -13.42 -36.89 -29.15
C VAL A 324 -11.96 -37.22 -29.50
N LYS A 325 -11.20 -36.23 -29.97
CA LYS A 325 -9.78 -36.40 -30.31
C LYS A 325 -8.91 -35.93 -29.14
N ARG A 326 -8.11 -36.83 -28.55
CA ARG A 326 -7.13 -36.46 -27.52
C ARG A 326 -6.06 -35.50 -28.08
N PRO A 327 -5.52 -34.57 -27.26
CA PRO A 327 -4.54 -33.59 -27.70
C PRO A 327 -3.20 -34.26 -28.02
N THR A 328 -2.67 -34.05 -29.23
CA THR A 328 -1.47 -34.76 -29.71
C THR A 328 -0.41 -33.78 -30.21
N HIS A 329 0.85 -33.99 -29.82
CA HIS A 329 1.99 -33.17 -30.21
C HIS A 329 3.11 -34.02 -30.83
N ARG A 330 4.19 -33.40 -31.32
CA ARG A 330 5.42 -34.08 -31.74
C ARG A 330 6.54 -33.79 -30.75
N LEU A 331 7.29 -34.80 -30.34
CA LEU A 331 8.41 -34.69 -29.37
C LEU A 331 9.56 -33.75 -29.84
N ARG A 332 9.60 -33.42 -31.13
CA ARG A 332 10.43 -32.35 -31.71
C ARG A 332 9.58 -31.61 -32.73
N TYR A 333 9.74 -30.28 -32.80
CA TYR A 333 8.88 -29.33 -33.54
C TYR A 333 8.42 -29.81 -34.94
N PHE A 334 9.29 -30.49 -35.70
CA PHE A 334 8.90 -31.07 -37.00
C PHE A 334 9.20 -32.56 -37.13
N THR A 335 10.34 -33.05 -36.63
CA THR A 335 10.84 -34.42 -36.90
C THR A 335 10.49 -35.48 -35.83
N GLY A 336 9.78 -35.12 -34.76
CA GLY A 336 9.44 -36.07 -33.68
C GLY A 336 8.27 -37.01 -34.01
N LYS A 337 8.26 -38.20 -33.39
CA LYS A 337 7.08 -39.07 -33.32
C LYS A 337 5.90 -38.26 -32.77
N LYS A 338 4.72 -38.44 -33.38
CA LYS A 338 3.46 -37.88 -32.87
C LYS A 338 2.98 -38.75 -31.70
N VAL A 339 2.75 -38.14 -30.54
CA VAL A 339 2.34 -38.81 -29.29
C VAL A 339 1.09 -38.14 -28.72
N ASP A 340 0.36 -38.88 -27.88
CA ASP A 340 -0.65 -38.28 -27.01
C ASP A 340 0.04 -37.39 -25.98
N THR A 341 -0.54 -36.22 -25.71
CA THR A 341 0.05 -35.23 -24.80
C THR A 341 -0.34 -35.51 -23.37
N ILE A 342 -1.52 -36.08 -23.11
CA ILE A 342 -1.96 -36.45 -21.76
C ILE A 342 -1.11 -37.64 -21.28
N GLU A 343 -0.99 -38.67 -22.10
CA GLU A 343 -0.21 -39.87 -21.75
C GLU A 343 1.29 -39.58 -21.65
N TRP A 344 1.83 -38.71 -22.52
CA TRP A 344 3.21 -38.25 -22.37
C TRP A 344 3.43 -37.48 -21.06
N LEU A 345 2.51 -36.58 -20.66
CA LEU A 345 2.61 -35.86 -19.39
C LEU A 345 2.54 -36.80 -18.18
N ARG A 346 1.73 -37.86 -18.23
CA ARG A 346 1.74 -38.93 -17.21
C ARG A 346 3.12 -39.58 -17.10
N SER A 347 3.69 -40.04 -18.21
CA SER A 347 5.02 -40.66 -18.23
C SER A 347 6.17 -39.72 -17.83
N GLU A 348 6.04 -38.42 -18.08
CA GLU A 348 7.04 -37.42 -17.68
C GLU A 348 6.93 -37.08 -16.18
N LEU A 349 5.71 -37.05 -15.62
CA LEU A 349 5.50 -36.96 -14.17
C LEU A 349 6.02 -38.19 -13.44
N GLU A 350 5.75 -39.40 -13.95
CA GLU A 350 6.27 -40.67 -13.43
C GLU A 350 7.81 -40.68 -13.38
N ARG A 351 8.49 -40.00 -14.31
CA ARG A 351 9.96 -39.79 -14.28
C ARG A 351 10.38 -38.71 -13.27
N VAL A 352 9.70 -37.57 -13.20
CA VAL A 352 10.13 -36.40 -12.42
C VAL A 352 9.83 -36.54 -10.92
N LEU A 353 8.71 -37.17 -10.55
CA LEU A 353 8.30 -37.36 -9.16
C LEU A 353 9.38 -38.03 -8.28
N PRO A 354 9.93 -39.21 -8.62
CA PRO A 354 10.98 -39.84 -7.82
C PRO A 354 12.28 -39.03 -7.76
N GLU A 355 12.65 -38.29 -8.82
CA GLU A 355 13.82 -37.41 -8.79
C GLU A 355 13.61 -36.21 -7.85
N VAL A 356 12.39 -35.68 -7.77
CA VAL A 356 12.02 -34.65 -6.78
C VAL A 356 12.04 -35.23 -5.36
N GLU A 357 11.47 -36.42 -5.14
CA GLU A 357 11.41 -37.05 -3.82
C GLU A 357 12.81 -37.41 -3.27
N GLU A 358 13.69 -37.98 -4.10
CA GLU A 358 15.09 -38.26 -3.73
C GLU A 358 15.82 -36.98 -3.31
N LEU A 359 15.68 -35.90 -4.11
CA LEU A 359 16.29 -34.62 -3.78
C LEU A 359 15.68 -33.97 -2.54
N GLN A 360 14.35 -34.01 -2.37
CA GLN A 360 13.70 -33.52 -1.15
C GLN A 360 14.18 -34.30 0.08
N LYS A 361 14.32 -35.62 -0.01
CA LYS A 361 14.87 -36.46 1.05
C LYS A 361 16.30 -36.05 1.39
N LYS A 362 17.18 -35.91 0.39
CA LYS A 362 18.57 -35.46 0.57
C LYS A 362 18.70 -34.09 1.25
N HIS A 363 17.78 -33.15 0.96
CA HIS A 363 17.76 -31.85 1.62
C HIS A 363 17.21 -31.91 3.06
N ARG A 364 16.27 -32.83 3.35
CA ARG A 364 15.76 -33.11 4.70
C ARG A 364 16.80 -33.80 5.60
N GLU A 365 17.59 -34.72 5.05
CA GLU A 365 18.67 -35.42 5.76
C GLU A 365 19.89 -34.52 6.04
N GLY A 366 20.05 -33.41 5.32
CA GLY A 366 21.11 -32.42 5.52
C GLY A 366 22.34 -32.60 4.62
N ASP A 367 22.34 -33.60 3.73
CA ASP A 367 23.40 -33.93 2.77
C ASP A 367 23.51 -32.95 1.58
N ALA A 368 22.81 -31.81 1.65
CA ALA A 368 22.85 -30.74 0.67
C ALA A 368 23.84 -29.64 1.08
N LYS A 369 24.50 -29.05 0.08
CA LYS A 369 25.47 -27.96 0.26
C LYS A 369 24.84 -26.77 1.00
N THR A 370 25.45 -26.32 2.09
CA THR A 370 24.93 -25.23 2.91
C THR A 370 25.18 -23.84 2.32
N ILE A 371 24.25 -22.92 2.59
CA ILE A 371 24.29 -21.50 2.25
C ILE A 371 24.77 -20.70 3.49
N PRO A 372 25.48 -19.57 3.33
CA PRO A 372 25.87 -18.69 4.43
C PRO A 372 24.70 -17.86 5.02
N ALA A 373 23.57 -18.51 5.32
CA ALA A 373 22.39 -17.93 5.95
C ALA A 373 21.70 -18.95 6.88
N VAL A 374 21.33 -18.51 8.07
CA VAL A 374 20.73 -19.35 9.13
C VAL A 374 19.59 -18.60 9.80
N PHE A 375 18.50 -19.30 10.07
CA PHE A 375 17.40 -18.85 10.92
C PHE A 375 17.54 -19.52 12.30
N ILE A 376 17.33 -18.77 13.37
CA ILE A 376 17.37 -19.25 14.76
C ILE A 376 16.09 -18.79 15.47
N GLU A 377 15.29 -19.73 15.95
CA GLU A 377 14.17 -19.46 16.86
C GLU A 377 14.69 -19.49 18.31
N PHE A 378 14.31 -18.47 19.08
CA PHE A 378 14.56 -18.37 20.49
C PHE A 378 13.29 -18.70 21.29
N ASP A 379 13.44 -19.06 22.56
CA ASP A 379 12.29 -19.46 23.38
C ASP A 379 11.29 -18.30 23.58
N SER A 380 11.79 -17.06 23.72
CA SER A 380 11.00 -15.84 23.93
C SER A 380 11.36 -14.71 22.95
N GLN A 381 10.45 -13.73 22.83
CA GLN A 381 10.69 -12.54 22.01
C GLN A 381 11.86 -11.70 22.54
N ALA A 382 11.97 -11.53 23.87
CA ALA A 382 13.13 -10.94 24.56
C ALA A 382 14.47 -11.50 24.08
N ALA A 383 14.59 -12.82 24.00
CA ALA A 383 15.82 -13.50 23.60
C ALA A 383 16.14 -13.26 22.11
N ALA A 384 15.13 -13.30 21.23
CA ALA A 384 15.28 -12.97 19.82
C ALA A 384 15.70 -11.50 19.60
N GLN A 385 15.07 -10.56 20.29
CA GLN A 385 15.43 -9.13 20.26
C GLN A 385 16.86 -8.91 20.76
N THR A 386 17.24 -9.58 21.84
CA THR A 386 18.60 -9.52 22.41
C THR A 386 19.65 -10.03 21.42
N ALA A 387 19.43 -11.19 20.80
CA ALA A 387 20.33 -11.77 19.80
C ALA A 387 20.39 -10.96 18.49
N PHE A 388 19.31 -10.28 18.11
CA PHE A 388 19.25 -9.34 16.99
C PHE A 388 20.04 -8.04 17.25
N GLN A 389 20.14 -7.59 18.50
CA GLN A 389 20.85 -6.37 18.89
C GLN A 389 22.35 -6.63 19.16
N MET A 390 22.69 -7.64 19.96
CA MET A 390 24.07 -8.01 20.33
C MET A 390 24.99 -8.19 19.11
N LEU A 391 26.27 -7.80 19.22
CA LEU A 391 27.25 -7.99 18.13
C LEU A 391 27.57 -9.48 17.96
N SER A 392 27.11 -10.09 16.86
CA SER A 392 27.14 -11.54 16.68
C SER A 392 28.51 -12.09 16.22
N HIS A 393 29.40 -11.25 15.70
CA HIS A 393 30.72 -11.64 15.23
C HIS A 393 31.75 -10.51 15.33
N HIS A 394 33.03 -10.88 15.52
CA HIS A 394 34.13 -9.93 15.73
C HIS A 394 34.70 -9.36 14.42
N GLN A 395 34.60 -10.08 13.31
CA GLN A 395 34.98 -9.58 11.97
C GLN A 395 33.80 -8.83 11.33
N PRO A 396 34.03 -7.68 10.67
CA PRO A 396 32.97 -6.88 10.04
C PRO A 396 32.31 -7.63 8.87
N PHE A 397 31.06 -7.28 8.60
CA PHE A 397 30.22 -7.83 7.51
C PHE A 397 29.94 -9.35 7.56
N GLN A 398 30.29 -10.03 8.66
CA GLN A 398 29.89 -11.42 8.92
C GLN A 398 28.72 -11.48 9.89
N MET A 399 27.86 -12.49 9.75
CA MET A 399 26.59 -12.62 10.51
C MET A 399 25.71 -11.35 10.43
N THR A 400 25.84 -10.61 9.31
CA THR A 400 25.33 -9.27 9.06
C THR A 400 25.01 -9.12 7.56
N PRO A 401 23.90 -8.48 7.14
CA PRO A 401 22.82 -7.94 7.97
C PRO A 401 22.02 -9.02 8.70
N ARG A 402 21.19 -8.58 9.66
CA ARG A 402 20.31 -9.41 10.48
C ARG A 402 18.87 -8.93 10.32
N TYR A 403 17.90 -9.82 10.48
CA TYR A 403 16.47 -9.50 10.38
C TYR A 403 15.67 -10.30 11.40
N ILE A 404 14.63 -9.70 11.97
CA ILE A 404 13.69 -10.30 12.93
C ILE A 404 12.26 -10.04 12.43
N GLY A 405 11.28 -10.86 12.81
CA GLY A 405 9.89 -10.70 12.32
C GLY A 405 9.67 -11.14 10.87
N VAL A 406 10.52 -12.03 10.34
CA VAL A 406 10.48 -12.48 8.93
C VAL A 406 9.49 -13.63 8.76
N ALA A 407 8.34 -13.40 8.11
CA ALA A 407 7.42 -14.48 7.77
C ALA A 407 7.99 -15.34 6.62
N PRO A 408 7.85 -16.69 6.64
CA PRO A 408 8.42 -17.57 5.61
C PRO A 408 8.04 -17.24 4.16
N GLN A 409 6.79 -16.84 3.93
CA GLN A 409 6.22 -16.48 2.63
C GLN A 409 6.87 -15.22 2.05
N GLN A 410 7.48 -14.38 2.90
CA GLN A 410 8.14 -13.14 2.52
C GLN A 410 9.62 -13.35 2.16
N ILE A 411 10.19 -14.56 2.29
CA ILE A 411 11.61 -14.84 2.06
C ILE A 411 11.92 -14.95 0.56
N ILE A 412 12.96 -14.23 0.12
CA ILE A 412 13.50 -14.30 -1.24
C ILE A 412 14.70 -15.26 -1.22
N TRP A 413 14.42 -16.56 -1.28
CA TRP A 413 15.42 -17.64 -1.13
C TRP A 413 16.69 -17.47 -1.99
N PRO A 414 16.62 -17.10 -3.28
CA PRO A 414 17.83 -16.86 -4.10
C PRO A 414 18.72 -15.72 -3.58
N ALA A 415 18.16 -14.73 -2.87
CA ALA A 415 18.91 -13.63 -2.28
C ALA A 415 19.65 -14.02 -0.98
N LEU A 416 19.41 -15.22 -0.43
CA LEU A 416 20.18 -15.73 0.70
C LEU A 416 21.60 -16.18 0.28
N GLN A 417 21.76 -16.63 -0.97
CA GLN A 417 23.02 -17.17 -1.51
C GLN A 417 24.18 -16.17 -1.58
N TYR A 418 23.90 -14.85 -1.61
CA TYR A 418 24.95 -13.85 -1.83
C TYR A 418 25.88 -13.66 -0.62
N SER A 419 27.19 -13.71 -0.86
CA SER A 419 28.22 -13.32 0.10
C SER A 419 28.20 -11.82 0.40
N TRP A 420 28.82 -11.41 1.51
CA TRP A 420 28.83 -10.01 1.96
C TRP A 420 29.38 -9.04 0.91
N TRP A 421 30.50 -9.37 0.26
CA TRP A 421 31.10 -8.54 -0.80
C TRP A 421 30.18 -8.40 -2.02
N ALA A 422 29.55 -9.50 -2.45
CA ALA A 422 28.63 -9.48 -3.57
C ALA A 422 27.41 -8.57 -3.31
N ARG A 423 26.92 -8.50 -2.06
CA ARG A 423 25.86 -7.57 -1.65
C ARG A 423 26.31 -6.11 -1.75
N ILE A 424 27.53 -5.78 -1.33
CA ILE A 424 28.08 -4.42 -1.39
C ILE A 424 28.20 -3.95 -2.84
N VAL A 425 28.82 -4.75 -3.71
CA VAL A 425 28.97 -4.42 -5.15
C VAL A 425 27.60 -4.27 -5.83
N ARG A 426 26.67 -5.20 -5.58
CA ARG A 426 25.29 -5.11 -6.11
C ARG A 426 24.55 -3.87 -5.63
N LYS A 427 24.68 -3.49 -4.35
CA LYS A 427 24.05 -2.28 -3.80
C LYS A 427 24.50 -1.03 -4.57
N PHE A 428 25.80 -0.83 -4.76
CA PHE A 428 26.31 0.33 -5.49
C PHE A 428 25.92 0.32 -6.97
N LEU A 429 26.01 -0.83 -7.65
CA LEU A 429 25.62 -0.99 -9.05
C LEU A 429 24.13 -0.65 -9.26
N ILE A 430 23.24 -1.24 -8.43
CA ILE A 430 21.80 -0.98 -8.51
C ILE A 430 21.46 0.46 -8.14
N GLN A 431 22.12 1.05 -7.14
CA GLN A 431 21.92 2.46 -6.80
C GLN A 431 22.32 3.39 -7.96
N ALA A 432 23.46 3.14 -8.62
CA ALA A 432 23.88 3.89 -9.80
C ALA A 432 22.90 3.71 -10.98
N ALA A 433 22.41 2.49 -11.21
CA ALA A 433 21.42 2.20 -12.24
C ALA A 433 20.08 2.93 -11.98
N ILE A 434 19.65 3.06 -10.73
CA ILE A 434 18.46 3.82 -10.34
C ILE A 434 18.67 5.33 -10.53
N THR A 435 19.84 5.87 -10.18
CA THR A 435 20.17 7.28 -10.43
C THR A 435 20.16 7.59 -11.94
N ALA A 436 20.77 6.73 -12.76
CA ALA A 436 20.72 6.86 -14.21
C ALA A 436 19.28 6.76 -14.77
N LEU A 437 18.49 5.80 -14.27
CA LEU A 437 17.08 5.65 -14.63
C LEU A 437 16.27 6.93 -14.34
N ILE A 438 16.43 7.52 -13.14
CA ILE A 438 15.73 8.75 -12.75
C ILE A 438 16.14 9.95 -13.63
N ILE A 439 17.42 10.08 -13.97
CA ILE A 439 17.91 11.19 -14.82
C ILE A 439 17.39 11.05 -16.26
N PHE A 440 17.53 9.87 -16.86
CA PHE A 440 17.21 9.67 -18.28
C PHE A 440 15.75 9.33 -18.58
N TRP A 441 14.87 9.19 -17.57
CA TRP A 441 13.44 8.93 -17.78
C TRP A 441 12.71 10.05 -18.55
N SER A 442 13.28 11.25 -18.55
CA SER A 442 12.84 12.36 -19.37
C SER A 442 12.86 12.05 -20.87
N ILE A 443 13.70 11.10 -21.33
CA ILE A 443 13.84 10.73 -22.76
C ILE A 443 12.67 9.82 -23.23
N PRO A 444 12.37 8.66 -22.63
CA PRO A 444 11.16 7.90 -22.97
C PRO A 444 9.88 8.73 -22.86
N SER A 445 9.80 9.57 -21.82
CA SER A 445 8.64 10.44 -21.60
C SER A 445 8.53 11.56 -22.66
N ALA A 446 9.65 12.02 -23.23
CA ALA A 446 9.64 12.95 -24.37
C ALA A 446 9.21 12.25 -25.66
N PHE A 447 9.64 11.00 -25.87
CA PHE A 447 9.25 10.21 -27.04
C PHE A 447 7.73 9.93 -27.09
N VAL A 448 7.11 9.63 -25.94
CA VAL A 448 5.64 9.55 -25.83
C VAL A 448 4.98 10.89 -26.15
N GLY A 449 5.59 12.01 -25.76
CA GLY A 449 5.15 13.35 -26.18
C GLY A 449 5.20 13.53 -27.71
N LEU A 450 6.30 13.18 -28.37
CA LEU A 450 6.44 13.30 -29.83
C LEU A 450 5.37 12.50 -30.61
N ILE A 451 4.84 11.41 -30.04
CA ILE A 451 3.74 10.62 -30.63
C ILE A 451 2.41 11.40 -30.67
N SER A 452 2.21 12.44 -29.84
CA SER A 452 1.01 13.29 -29.88
C SER A 452 0.88 14.09 -31.18
N ASN A 453 2.02 14.47 -31.77
CA ASN A 453 2.05 15.24 -33.00
C ASN A 453 1.99 14.29 -34.21
N VAL A 454 0.77 13.88 -34.55
CA VAL A 454 0.48 13.00 -35.70
C VAL A 454 1.15 13.49 -36.99
N THR A 455 1.12 14.80 -37.24
CA THR A 455 1.74 15.43 -38.43
C THR A 455 3.25 15.19 -38.45
N TYR A 456 3.95 15.48 -37.35
CA TYR A 456 5.38 15.23 -37.19
C TYR A 456 5.71 13.73 -37.34
N LEU A 457 4.92 12.86 -36.69
CA LEU A 457 5.12 11.41 -36.74
C LEU A 457 4.93 10.84 -38.15
N SER A 458 3.95 11.35 -38.91
CA SER A 458 3.69 10.96 -40.30
C SER A 458 4.81 11.37 -41.27
N ASN A 459 5.48 12.50 -40.98
CA ASN A 459 6.63 12.98 -41.75
C ASN A 459 7.92 12.24 -41.38
N LEU A 460 8.09 11.87 -40.10
CA LEU A 460 9.26 11.14 -39.61
C LEU A 460 9.25 9.67 -40.03
N LEU A 461 8.06 9.05 -40.08
CA LEU A 461 7.87 7.64 -40.41
C LEU A 461 6.86 7.52 -41.56
N PRO A 462 7.29 7.50 -42.84
CA PRO A 462 6.37 7.59 -43.99
C PRO A 462 5.37 6.43 -44.08
N PHE A 463 5.62 5.29 -43.42
CA PHE A 463 4.64 4.20 -43.33
C PHE A 463 3.43 4.53 -42.42
N LEU A 464 3.50 5.57 -41.57
CA LEU A 464 2.36 6.12 -40.82
C LEU A 464 1.57 7.17 -41.63
N GLY A 465 1.94 7.46 -42.88
CA GLY A 465 1.21 8.37 -43.76
C GLY A 465 -0.25 7.98 -44.09
N PHE A 466 -0.71 6.80 -43.63
CA PHE A 466 -2.13 6.44 -43.64
C PHE A 466 -2.95 7.18 -42.57
N ILE A 467 -2.34 7.64 -41.47
CA ILE A 467 -3.05 8.28 -40.36
C ILE A 467 -3.63 9.64 -40.80
N ASN A 468 -2.91 10.37 -41.66
CA ASN A 468 -3.38 11.61 -42.30
C ASN A 468 -4.53 11.40 -43.31
N LYS A 469 -5.05 10.17 -43.44
CA LYS A 469 -6.23 9.81 -44.24
C LYS A 469 -7.40 9.33 -43.37
N LEU A 470 -7.27 9.37 -42.05
CA LEU A 470 -8.34 9.09 -41.10
C LEU A 470 -9.17 10.37 -40.86
N PRO A 471 -10.46 10.26 -40.51
CA PRO A 471 -11.28 11.42 -40.14
C PRO A 471 -10.70 12.18 -38.94
N ASP A 472 -10.90 13.50 -38.92
CA ASP A 472 -10.33 14.42 -37.91
C ASP A 472 -10.64 13.99 -36.47
N VAL A 473 -11.82 13.41 -36.23
CA VAL A 473 -12.23 12.85 -34.93
C VAL A 473 -11.32 11.71 -34.48
N ILE A 474 -10.92 10.82 -35.39
CA ILE A 474 -10.00 9.71 -35.10
C ILE A 474 -8.57 10.24 -34.94
N GLN A 475 -8.16 11.21 -35.76
CA GLN A 475 -6.87 11.87 -35.62
C GLN A 475 -6.75 12.61 -34.26
N GLY A 476 -7.81 13.27 -33.80
CA GLY A 476 -7.90 13.92 -32.48
C GLY A 476 -7.89 12.95 -31.31
N VAL A 477 -8.55 11.80 -31.44
CA VAL A 477 -8.43 10.71 -30.44
C VAL A 477 -7.02 10.13 -30.42
N ILE A 478 -6.35 9.99 -31.57
CA ILE A 478 -4.95 9.53 -31.62
C ILE A 478 -3.99 10.58 -31.03
N SER A 479 -4.16 11.87 -31.30
CA SER A 479 -3.26 12.91 -30.76
C SER A 479 -3.47 13.19 -29.28
N GLY A 480 -4.70 13.08 -28.76
CA GLY A 480 -5.02 13.32 -27.34
C GLY A 480 -4.94 12.08 -26.44
N LEU A 481 -5.62 10.98 -26.80
CA LEU A 481 -5.77 9.83 -25.93
C LEU A 481 -4.54 8.91 -25.92
N LEU A 482 -3.90 8.69 -27.08
CA LEU A 482 -2.77 7.76 -27.18
C LEU A 482 -1.55 8.19 -26.34
N PRO A 483 -1.14 9.48 -26.30
CA PRO A 483 -0.04 9.93 -25.46
C PRO A 483 -0.41 9.92 -23.97
N ALA A 484 -1.65 10.27 -23.62
CA ALA A 484 -2.12 10.22 -22.23
C ALA A 484 -2.10 8.78 -21.69
N VAL A 485 -2.59 7.81 -22.47
CA VAL A 485 -2.53 6.37 -22.12
C VAL A 485 -1.08 5.86 -22.14
N GLY A 486 -0.29 6.24 -23.14
CA GLY A 486 1.13 5.86 -23.24
C GLY A 486 1.96 6.37 -22.05
N LEU A 487 1.70 7.60 -21.59
CA LEU A 487 2.36 8.20 -20.45
C LEU A 487 1.90 7.54 -19.13
N ALA A 488 0.61 7.23 -19.00
CA ALA A 488 0.10 6.48 -17.85
C ALA A 488 0.70 5.06 -17.75
N LEU A 489 0.81 4.35 -18.87
CA LEU A 489 1.47 3.04 -18.95
C LEU A 489 2.97 3.14 -18.64
N LEU A 490 3.64 4.18 -19.16
CA LEU A 490 5.05 4.45 -18.87
C LEU A 490 5.26 4.70 -17.37
N MET A 491 4.45 5.54 -16.72
CA MET A 491 4.56 5.81 -15.29
C MET A 491 4.18 4.58 -14.43
N ALA A 492 3.24 3.74 -14.87
CA ALA A 492 2.93 2.48 -14.21
C ALA A 492 4.08 1.45 -14.27
N LEU A 493 4.94 1.53 -15.29
CA LEU A 493 6.12 0.66 -15.44
C LEU A 493 7.25 1.00 -14.45
N VAL A 494 7.37 2.25 -14.00
CA VAL A 494 8.42 2.72 -13.07
C VAL A 494 8.53 1.87 -11.80
N PRO A 495 7.47 1.71 -10.97
CA PRO A 495 7.55 0.92 -9.74
C PRO A 495 7.79 -0.59 -10.02
N ILE A 496 7.43 -1.10 -11.21
CA ILE A 496 7.72 -2.48 -11.62
C ILE A 496 9.23 -2.65 -11.86
N ILE A 497 9.86 -1.76 -12.64
CA ILE A 497 11.32 -1.74 -12.85
C ILE A 497 12.05 -1.61 -11.51
N LEU A 498 11.61 -0.68 -10.65
CA LEU A 498 12.24 -0.46 -9.34
C LEU A 498 12.12 -1.68 -8.41
N ARG A 499 11.04 -2.48 -8.48
CA ARG A 499 10.94 -3.78 -7.76
C ARG A 499 11.91 -4.82 -8.31
N VAL A 500 12.07 -4.91 -9.62
CA VAL A 500 13.02 -5.85 -10.26
C VAL A 500 14.47 -5.51 -9.84
N LEU A 501 14.85 -4.23 -9.93
CA LEU A 501 16.16 -3.75 -9.47
C LEU A 501 16.36 -3.98 -7.97
N ALA A 502 15.35 -3.73 -7.13
CA ALA A 502 15.39 -4.00 -5.70
C ALA A 502 15.64 -5.50 -5.40
N ARG A 503 14.96 -6.43 -6.08
CA ARG A 503 15.21 -7.87 -5.97
C ARG A 503 16.64 -8.24 -6.39
N GLN A 504 17.15 -7.67 -7.49
CA GLN A 504 18.51 -7.92 -7.99
C GLN A 504 19.63 -7.41 -7.06
N SER A 505 19.33 -6.46 -6.16
CA SER A 505 20.28 -5.94 -5.16
C SER A 505 20.63 -6.95 -4.05
N GLY A 506 19.84 -8.02 -3.89
CA GLY A 506 20.10 -9.08 -2.91
C GLY A 506 19.46 -8.86 -1.53
N LEU A 507 18.35 -8.12 -1.47
CA LEU A 507 17.52 -7.99 -0.26
C LEU A 507 16.81 -9.34 0.01
N PRO A 508 16.86 -9.89 1.24
CA PRO A 508 16.39 -11.25 1.51
C PRO A 508 14.87 -11.39 1.74
N THR A 509 14.12 -10.28 1.80
CA THR A 509 12.67 -10.31 2.05
C THR A 509 11.90 -9.33 1.18
N THR A 510 10.63 -9.67 0.85
CA THR A 510 9.71 -8.83 0.06
C THR A 510 9.41 -7.50 0.75
N VAL A 511 9.27 -7.50 2.08
CA VAL A 511 9.14 -6.29 2.91
C VAL A 511 10.29 -5.31 2.66
N HIS A 512 11.53 -5.79 2.65
CA HIS A 512 12.70 -4.94 2.40
C HIS A 512 12.79 -4.46 0.94
N VAL A 513 12.26 -5.25 0.00
CA VAL A 513 12.09 -4.85 -1.41
C VAL A 513 11.09 -3.69 -1.52
N GLU A 514 9.89 -3.78 -0.95
CA GLU A 514 8.92 -2.66 -0.96
C GLU A 514 9.52 -1.41 -0.28
N LEU A 515 10.13 -1.57 0.90
CA LEU A 515 10.77 -0.47 1.63
C LEU A 515 11.89 0.22 0.83
N PHE A 516 12.65 -0.52 0.01
CA PHE A 516 13.66 0.04 -0.89
C PHE A 516 13.03 0.71 -2.12
N THR A 517 12.04 0.06 -2.74
CA THR A 517 11.27 0.60 -3.87
C THR A 517 10.56 1.90 -3.49
N GLN A 518 10.01 2.02 -2.28
CA GLN A 518 9.36 3.26 -1.78
C GLN A 518 10.33 4.45 -1.86
N ASN A 519 11.56 4.28 -1.37
CA ASN A 519 12.57 5.35 -1.38
C ASN A 519 12.97 5.72 -2.81
N ALA A 520 13.25 4.73 -3.66
CA ALA A 520 13.62 4.98 -5.06
C ALA A 520 12.48 5.63 -5.86
N HIS A 521 11.24 5.19 -5.64
CA HIS A 521 10.05 5.73 -6.28
C HIS A 521 9.70 7.13 -5.76
N PHE A 522 9.94 7.44 -4.48
CA PHE A 522 9.81 8.80 -3.96
C PHE A 522 10.83 9.77 -4.60
N CYS A 523 12.10 9.37 -4.69
CA CYS A 523 13.11 10.17 -5.42
C CYS A 523 12.71 10.39 -6.88
N PHE A 524 12.17 9.37 -7.54
CA PHE A 524 11.61 9.49 -8.90
C PHE A 524 10.44 10.49 -8.95
N GLN A 525 9.47 10.40 -8.05
CA GLN A 525 8.29 11.28 -8.01
C GLN A 525 8.70 12.75 -7.80
N VAL A 526 9.60 13.04 -6.85
CA VAL A 526 10.08 14.41 -6.60
C VAL A 526 10.87 14.94 -7.81
N VAL A 527 11.75 14.15 -8.43
CA VAL A 527 12.55 14.63 -9.57
C VAL A 527 11.72 14.76 -10.84
N GLN A 528 11.01 13.71 -11.27
CA GLN A 528 10.33 13.69 -12.58
C GLN A 528 8.92 14.28 -12.54
N VAL A 529 8.13 14.02 -11.49
CA VAL A 529 6.70 14.41 -11.44
C VAL A 529 6.50 15.78 -10.78
N PHE A 530 7.41 16.20 -9.89
CA PHE A 530 7.44 17.57 -9.36
C PHE A 530 8.46 18.45 -10.12
N LEU A 531 9.76 18.29 -9.90
CA LEU A 531 10.77 19.26 -10.37
C LEU A 531 10.83 19.41 -11.90
N VAL A 532 10.93 18.31 -12.65
CA VAL A 532 10.95 18.34 -14.12
C VAL A 532 9.63 18.83 -14.70
N THR A 533 8.48 18.49 -14.13
CA THR A 533 7.18 19.03 -14.54
C THR A 533 7.10 20.54 -14.31
N THR A 534 7.46 21.03 -13.11
CA THR A 534 7.50 22.47 -12.80
C THR A 534 8.41 23.24 -13.76
N LEU A 535 9.60 22.70 -14.04
CA LEU A 535 10.52 23.25 -15.03
C LEU A 535 9.93 23.21 -16.44
N THR A 536 9.24 22.14 -16.84
CA THR A 536 8.71 22.02 -18.21
C THR A 536 7.52 22.95 -18.45
N SER A 537 6.57 23.05 -17.51
CA SER A 537 5.47 24.03 -17.57
C SER A 537 5.96 25.48 -17.58
N ALA A 538 7.18 25.72 -17.07
CA ALA A 538 7.87 27.00 -17.13
C ALA A 538 8.71 27.21 -18.40
N ALA A 539 9.06 26.15 -19.13
CA ALA A 539 10.13 26.16 -20.13
C ALA A 539 9.68 26.19 -21.59
N SER A 540 8.38 26.17 -21.91
CA SER A 540 7.89 26.44 -23.28
C SER A 540 8.44 27.77 -23.82
N ALA A 541 8.53 28.80 -22.97
CA ALA A 541 9.14 30.09 -23.31
C ALA A 541 10.66 30.20 -23.06
N ALA A 542 11.31 29.17 -22.48
CA ALA A 542 12.67 29.28 -21.94
C ALA A 542 13.65 28.14 -22.28
N THR A 543 13.20 27.08 -22.96
CA THR A 543 14.06 25.93 -23.33
C THR A 543 15.28 26.37 -24.15
N SER A 544 15.11 27.36 -25.04
CA SER A 544 16.19 27.98 -25.83
C SER A 544 17.24 28.74 -24.98
N GLN A 545 16.93 29.10 -23.73
CA GLN A 545 17.86 29.73 -22.79
C GLN A 545 18.59 28.67 -21.94
N ILE A 546 17.87 27.68 -21.40
CA ILE A 546 18.44 26.59 -20.58
C ILE A 546 19.51 25.79 -21.35
N ILE A 547 19.30 25.56 -22.64
CA ILE A 547 20.26 24.85 -23.52
C ILE A 547 21.56 25.68 -23.74
N LYS A 548 21.49 27.01 -23.61
CA LYS A 548 22.63 27.92 -23.84
C LYS A 548 23.39 28.25 -22.56
N ASP A 549 22.70 28.35 -21.43
CA ASP A 549 23.30 28.48 -20.10
C ASP A 549 22.58 27.60 -19.08
N PRO A 550 23.14 26.42 -18.72
CA PRO A 550 22.56 25.56 -17.69
C PRO A 550 22.69 26.13 -16.26
N MET A 551 23.53 27.14 -16.02
CA MET A 551 23.68 27.78 -14.72
C MET A 551 22.53 28.76 -14.42
N SER A 552 21.90 29.32 -15.47
CA SER A 552 20.69 30.15 -15.38
C SER A 552 19.46 29.42 -14.82
N ALA A 553 19.46 28.08 -14.82
CA ALA A 553 18.31 27.26 -14.45
C ALA A 553 17.76 27.56 -13.04
N LYS A 554 18.62 27.96 -12.10
CA LYS A 554 18.24 28.38 -10.73
C LYS A 554 17.37 29.65 -10.73
N ASP A 555 17.74 30.64 -11.55
CA ASP A 555 17.11 31.95 -11.61
C ASP A 555 15.81 31.87 -12.43
N LEU A 556 15.81 31.00 -13.44
CA LEU A 556 14.65 30.70 -14.26
C LEU A 556 13.61 29.83 -13.54
N LEU A 557 14.05 28.90 -12.68
CA LEU A 557 13.19 28.15 -11.77
C LEU A 557 12.45 29.09 -10.82
N ALA A 558 13.16 29.97 -10.10
CA ALA A 558 12.54 30.88 -9.13
C ALA A 558 11.64 31.95 -9.80
N LYS A 559 11.96 32.44 -11.00
CA LYS A 559 11.07 33.35 -11.76
C LYS A 559 9.74 32.71 -12.18
N ASN A 560 9.71 31.42 -12.44
CA ASN A 560 8.53 30.74 -12.98
C ASN A 560 7.81 29.83 -11.98
N LEU A 561 8.43 29.52 -10.82
CA LEU A 561 7.78 28.74 -9.76
C LEU A 561 6.40 29.32 -9.38
N PRO A 562 6.24 30.64 -9.14
CA PRO A 562 4.93 31.21 -8.82
C PRO A 562 3.89 30.99 -9.92
N LYS A 563 4.27 31.03 -11.21
CA LYS A 563 3.34 30.81 -12.33
C LYS A 563 2.83 29.37 -12.41
N ALA A 564 3.69 28.41 -12.03
CA ALA A 564 3.33 26.99 -12.01
C ALA A 564 2.33 26.62 -10.90
N SER A 565 1.97 27.53 -9.97
CA SER A 565 0.98 27.21 -8.93
C SER A 565 -0.41 26.91 -9.49
N ASN A 566 -0.81 27.57 -10.59
CA ASN A 566 -2.13 27.37 -11.19
C ASN A 566 -2.27 25.94 -11.74
N PHE A 567 -1.22 25.42 -12.39
CA PHE A 567 -1.15 24.01 -12.79
C PHE A 567 -1.32 23.06 -11.58
N TYR A 568 -0.61 23.32 -10.47
CA TYR A 568 -0.72 22.44 -9.30
C TYR A 568 -2.06 22.57 -8.57
N ILE A 569 -2.72 23.72 -8.59
CA ILE A 569 -4.12 23.87 -8.11
C ILE A 569 -5.08 22.99 -8.93
N SER A 570 -5.01 23.08 -10.26
CA SER A 570 -5.78 22.21 -11.16
C SER A 570 -5.44 20.73 -10.98
N TYR A 571 -4.18 20.38 -10.75
CA TYR A 571 -3.74 19.02 -10.45
C TYR A 571 -4.33 18.48 -9.14
N PHE A 572 -4.33 19.24 -8.04
CA PHE A 572 -4.97 18.80 -6.78
C PHE A 572 -6.47 18.58 -6.94
N LEU A 573 -7.13 19.43 -7.72
CA LEU A 573 -8.55 19.33 -8.01
C LEU A 573 -8.85 18.06 -8.84
N LEU A 574 -8.10 17.86 -9.93
CA LEU A 574 -8.23 16.72 -10.83
C LEU A 574 -7.93 15.40 -10.10
N GLN A 575 -6.82 15.31 -9.37
CA GLN A 575 -6.47 14.13 -8.57
C GLN A 575 -7.49 13.91 -7.45
N GLY A 576 -7.83 14.95 -6.68
CA GLY A 576 -8.77 14.84 -5.55
C GLY A 576 -10.14 14.28 -5.95
N LEU A 577 -10.68 14.72 -7.08
CA LEU A 577 -11.95 14.23 -7.62
C LEU A 577 -11.79 12.90 -8.38
N VAL A 578 -10.97 12.88 -9.43
CA VAL A 578 -10.94 11.74 -10.36
C VAL A 578 -10.24 10.51 -9.76
N LEU A 579 -9.19 10.68 -8.94
CA LEU A 579 -8.54 9.54 -8.29
C LEU A 579 -9.39 8.94 -7.18
N SER A 580 -10.16 9.75 -6.43
CA SER A 580 -11.03 9.23 -5.36
C SER A 580 -12.20 8.42 -5.93
N ALA A 581 -12.91 8.93 -6.93
CA ALA A 581 -13.93 8.15 -7.64
C ALA A 581 -13.32 6.96 -8.39
N GLY A 582 -12.16 7.14 -9.03
CA GLY A 582 -11.43 6.09 -9.75
C GLY A 582 -11.04 4.91 -8.86
N ALA A 583 -10.50 5.19 -7.68
CA ALA A 583 -10.10 4.19 -6.70
C ALA A 583 -11.30 3.41 -6.12
N VAL A 584 -12.48 4.01 -6.03
CA VAL A 584 -13.68 3.33 -5.50
C VAL A 584 -14.40 2.50 -6.58
N VAL A 585 -14.46 2.97 -7.84
CA VAL A 585 -15.10 2.20 -8.92
C VAL A 585 -14.22 1.05 -9.41
N GLN A 586 -12.92 1.27 -9.60
CA GLN A 586 -11.97 0.26 -10.09
C GLN A 586 -12.38 -0.41 -11.42
N VAL A 587 -13.01 0.34 -12.35
CA VAL A 587 -13.56 -0.17 -13.64
C VAL A 587 -12.58 -1.12 -14.36
N LEU A 588 -11.32 -0.73 -14.45
CA LEU A 588 -10.29 -1.48 -15.16
C LEU A 588 -10.06 -2.87 -14.53
N GLY A 589 -10.04 -2.95 -13.19
CA GLY A 589 -9.93 -4.23 -12.48
C GLY A 589 -11.14 -5.14 -12.71
N PHE A 590 -12.35 -4.57 -12.73
CA PHE A 590 -13.58 -5.31 -13.02
C PHE A 590 -13.60 -5.85 -14.46
N VAL A 591 -13.24 -5.02 -15.44
CA VAL A 591 -13.20 -5.41 -16.86
C VAL A 591 -12.13 -6.49 -17.10
N ILE A 592 -10.91 -6.31 -16.57
CA ILE A 592 -9.85 -7.31 -16.63
C ILE A 592 -10.33 -8.63 -16.00
N PHE A 593 -10.91 -8.59 -14.79
CA PHE A 593 -11.43 -9.78 -14.12
C PHE A 593 -12.45 -10.54 -14.98
N LYS A 594 -13.44 -9.85 -15.57
CA LYS A 594 -14.44 -10.49 -16.44
C LYS A 594 -13.82 -11.06 -17.73
N ILE A 595 -12.79 -10.42 -18.29
CA ILE A 595 -12.06 -10.93 -19.47
C ILE A 595 -11.27 -12.21 -19.11
N PHE A 596 -10.55 -12.22 -17.98
CA PHE A 596 -9.80 -13.41 -17.55
C PHE A 596 -10.73 -14.61 -17.27
N VAL A 597 -11.84 -14.38 -16.54
CA VAL A 597 -12.86 -15.42 -16.28
C VAL A 597 -13.56 -15.90 -17.55
N ALA A 598 -13.66 -15.06 -18.59
CA ALA A 598 -14.31 -15.43 -19.85
C ALA A 598 -13.41 -16.22 -20.82
N PHE A 599 -12.09 -15.96 -20.83
CA PHE A 599 -11.18 -16.45 -21.87
C PHE A 599 -9.98 -17.27 -21.38
N PHE A 600 -9.53 -17.11 -20.12
CA PHE A 600 -8.26 -17.67 -19.63
C PHE A 600 -8.41 -18.66 -18.46
N ASP A 601 -9.38 -18.42 -17.58
CA ASP A 601 -9.57 -19.23 -16.37
C ASP A 601 -10.38 -20.50 -16.68
N THR A 602 -9.73 -21.44 -17.37
CA THR A 602 -10.37 -22.64 -17.93
C THR A 602 -10.55 -23.80 -16.95
N THR A 603 -9.72 -23.92 -15.90
CA THR A 603 -9.78 -25.02 -14.92
C THR A 603 -10.48 -24.61 -13.64
N PRO A 604 -11.07 -25.57 -12.87
CA PRO A 604 -11.68 -25.28 -11.57
C PRO A 604 -10.75 -24.51 -10.63
N ARG A 605 -9.48 -24.95 -10.55
CA ARG A 605 -8.39 -24.29 -9.83
C ARG A 605 -8.26 -22.81 -10.19
N LYS A 606 -8.06 -22.49 -11.48
CA LYS A 606 -7.89 -21.10 -11.94
C LYS A 606 -9.12 -20.25 -11.64
N LEU A 607 -10.32 -20.82 -11.80
CA LEU A 607 -11.58 -20.13 -11.50
C LEU A 607 -11.70 -19.83 -10.00
N TYR A 608 -11.34 -20.78 -9.13
CA TYR A 608 -11.29 -20.59 -7.68
C TYR A 608 -10.24 -19.56 -7.26
N GLU A 609 -8.96 -19.74 -7.66
CA GLU A 609 -7.85 -18.81 -7.37
C GLU A 609 -8.17 -17.39 -7.85
N ARG A 610 -8.81 -17.25 -9.03
CA ARG A 610 -9.31 -15.96 -9.53
C ARG A 610 -10.43 -15.40 -8.67
N TRP A 611 -11.37 -16.22 -8.21
CA TRP A 611 -12.53 -15.79 -7.41
C TRP A 611 -12.14 -15.40 -5.98
N THR A 612 -11.17 -16.10 -5.38
CA THR A 612 -10.73 -15.88 -4.00
C THR A 612 -9.57 -14.89 -3.86
N SER A 613 -8.84 -14.58 -4.94
CA SER A 613 -7.85 -13.50 -4.94
C SER A 613 -8.51 -12.11 -4.86
N MET A 614 -8.17 -11.38 -3.80
CA MET A 614 -8.52 -9.97 -3.59
C MET A 614 -7.51 -9.04 -4.29
N SER A 615 -7.79 -7.74 -4.29
CA SER A 615 -6.86 -6.75 -4.87
C SER A 615 -5.84 -6.28 -3.84
N GLY A 616 -4.63 -6.81 -3.93
CA GLY A 616 -3.51 -6.52 -3.03
C GLY A 616 -2.91 -5.12 -3.14
N LEU A 617 -2.84 -4.38 -2.02
CA LEU A 617 -2.37 -3.00 -2.04
C LEU A 617 -0.84 -2.91 -1.96
N HIS A 618 -0.22 -2.54 -3.08
CA HIS A 618 1.24 -2.47 -3.26
C HIS A 618 1.83 -1.16 -2.72
N TRP A 619 2.11 -1.09 -1.42
CA TRP A 619 2.49 0.12 -0.68
C TRP A 619 3.56 1.00 -1.33
N ALA A 620 4.63 0.43 -1.91
CA ALA A 620 5.71 1.21 -2.53
C ALA A 620 5.30 1.91 -3.83
N THR A 621 4.19 1.49 -4.45
CA THR A 621 3.55 2.23 -5.55
C THR A 621 2.77 3.43 -4.99
N VAL A 622 2.04 3.23 -3.89
CA VAL A 622 0.97 4.12 -3.44
C VAL A 622 1.48 5.25 -2.54
N PHE A 623 2.29 4.95 -1.53
CA PHE A 623 2.79 5.96 -0.58
C PHE A 623 3.57 7.09 -1.26
N PRO A 624 4.51 6.85 -2.20
CA PRO A 624 5.30 7.91 -2.82
C PRO A 624 4.49 8.94 -3.60
N VAL A 625 3.37 8.54 -4.23
CA VAL A 625 2.49 9.45 -4.97
C VAL A 625 1.84 10.46 -4.03
N PHE A 626 1.21 9.98 -2.95
CA PHE A 626 0.57 10.87 -1.97
C PHE A 626 1.58 11.66 -1.14
N THR A 627 2.76 11.11 -0.89
CA THR A 627 3.85 11.84 -0.23
C THR A 627 4.36 12.97 -1.13
N ASN A 628 4.48 12.74 -2.45
CA ASN A 628 4.83 13.80 -3.41
C ASN A 628 3.74 14.87 -3.53
N MET A 629 2.45 14.49 -3.50
CA MET A 629 1.34 15.46 -3.39
C MET A 629 1.50 16.36 -2.16
N VAL A 630 1.84 15.81 -0.99
CA VAL A 630 2.07 16.61 0.23
C VAL A 630 3.32 17.49 0.10
N VAL A 631 4.40 17.00 -0.49
CA VAL A 631 5.62 17.78 -0.79
C VAL A 631 5.31 18.99 -1.67
N ILE A 632 4.49 18.84 -2.70
CA ILE A 632 4.04 19.94 -3.57
C ILE A 632 3.21 20.95 -2.75
N ALA A 633 2.24 20.48 -1.95
CA ALA A 633 1.39 21.35 -1.12
C ALA A 633 2.20 22.19 -0.12
N ILE A 634 3.20 21.60 0.52
CA ILE A 634 4.11 22.31 1.44
C ILE A 634 5.01 23.29 0.67
N THR A 635 5.54 22.90 -0.49
CA THR A 635 6.44 23.77 -1.29
C THR A 635 5.72 25.02 -1.78
N TYR A 636 4.46 24.91 -2.18
CA TYR A 636 3.65 26.06 -2.62
C TYR A 636 2.89 26.79 -1.51
N SER A 637 2.88 26.27 -0.27
CA SER A 637 2.11 26.81 0.86
C SER A 637 2.26 28.32 1.09
N CYS A 638 3.49 28.84 0.96
CA CYS A 638 3.84 30.24 1.18
C CYS A 638 3.96 31.05 -0.12
N ILE A 639 3.81 30.41 -1.29
CA ILE A 639 3.94 31.00 -2.62
C ILE A 639 2.56 31.26 -3.23
N ALA A 640 1.64 30.30 -3.10
CA ALA A 640 0.25 30.39 -3.55
C ALA A 640 -0.68 29.71 -2.51
N PRO A 641 -0.97 30.38 -1.38
CA PRO A 641 -1.63 29.77 -0.21
C PRO A 641 -2.95 29.05 -0.49
N LEU A 642 -3.67 29.48 -1.53
CA LEU A 642 -4.92 28.88 -1.98
C LEU A 642 -4.80 27.36 -2.25
N ILE A 643 -3.60 26.89 -2.65
CA ILE A 643 -3.31 25.48 -2.93
C ILE A 643 -3.60 24.55 -1.74
N LEU A 644 -3.45 25.05 -0.50
CA LEU A 644 -3.67 24.28 0.72
C LEU A 644 -5.15 23.88 0.88
N GLY A 645 -6.07 24.70 0.40
CA GLY A 645 -7.51 24.41 0.45
C GLY A 645 -7.88 23.26 -0.50
N PHE A 646 -7.42 23.36 -1.75
CA PHE A 646 -7.61 22.30 -2.76
C PHE A 646 -6.90 21.00 -2.35
N SER A 647 -5.68 21.10 -1.80
CA SER A 647 -4.93 19.94 -1.30
C SER A 647 -5.63 19.28 -0.09
N SER A 648 -6.07 20.07 0.89
CA SER A 648 -6.83 19.61 2.06
C SER A 648 -8.09 18.83 1.63
N PHE A 649 -8.87 19.38 0.70
CA PHE A 649 -10.10 18.76 0.20
C PHE A 649 -9.82 17.50 -0.64
N GLY A 650 -8.86 17.57 -1.57
CA GLY A 650 -8.50 16.44 -2.44
C GLY A 650 -7.94 15.26 -1.64
N LEU A 651 -7.04 15.51 -0.69
CA LEU A 651 -6.51 14.47 0.21
C LEU A 651 -7.60 13.87 1.12
N TYR A 652 -8.63 14.64 1.50
CA TYR A 652 -9.77 14.13 2.27
C TYR A 652 -10.69 13.20 1.46
N LEU A 653 -10.97 13.54 0.20
CA LEU A 653 -11.71 12.65 -0.71
C LEU A 653 -10.95 11.35 -0.98
N VAL A 654 -9.65 11.46 -1.25
CA VAL A 654 -8.75 10.30 -1.42
C VAL A 654 -8.70 9.44 -0.15
N TYR A 655 -8.59 10.06 1.03
CA TYR A 655 -8.70 9.36 2.32
C TYR A 655 -9.99 8.54 2.41
N GLN A 656 -11.15 9.13 2.10
CA GLN A 656 -12.43 8.43 2.21
C GLN A 656 -12.56 7.29 1.18
N ALA A 657 -12.00 7.46 -0.01
CA ALA A 657 -11.94 6.43 -1.05
C ALA A 657 -11.09 5.22 -0.61
N TYR A 658 -9.85 5.44 -0.17
CA TYR A 658 -8.99 4.36 0.32
C TYR A 658 -9.51 3.74 1.63
N ARG A 659 -10.22 4.51 2.46
CA ARG A 659 -10.90 4.00 3.66
C ARG A 659 -12.03 3.03 3.31
N TYR A 660 -12.80 3.28 2.24
CA TYR A 660 -13.74 2.28 1.74
C TYR A 660 -13.01 1.01 1.27
N ASN A 661 -11.98 1.17 0.45
CA ASN A 661 -11.29 0.03 -0.14
C ASN A 661 -10.57 -0.85 0.90
N LEU A 662 -9.85 -0.27 1.86
CA LEU A 662 -9.15 -1.03 2.91
C LEU A 662 -10.10 -1.72 3.91
N LEU A 663 -11.34 -1.23 4.02
CA LEU A 663 -12.38 -1.88 4.83
C LEU A 663 -13.13 -2.99 4.07
N PHE A 664 -13.28 -2.92 2.74
CA PHE A 664 -14.20 -3.81 2.02
C PHE A 664 -13.63 -4.58 0.82
N VAL A 665 -12.53 -4.12 0.21
CA VAL A 665 -12.08 -4.56 -1.13
C VAL A 665 -10.62 -5.04 -1.19
N TYR A 666 -9.71 -4.34 -0.51
CA TYR A 666 -8.28 -4.60 -0.57
C TYR A 666 -7.82 -5.58 0.51
N ASP A 667 -6.75 -6.31 0.21
CA ASP A 667 -5.99 -7.07 1.19
C ASP A 667 -4.51 -6.69 1.17
N SER A 668 -3.78 -7.16 2.19
CA SER A 668 -2.40 -6.74 2.46
C SER A 668 -1.38 -7.84 2.11
N ASP A 669 -1.17 -8.12 0.82
CA ASP A 669 -0.22 -9.13 0.30
C ASP A 669 1.16 -9.10 0.96
N VAL A 670 1.64 -7.91 1.33
CA VAL A 670 2.91 -7.67 2.02
C VAL A 670 2.68 -6.68 3.16
N ASP A 671 2.54 -7.20 4.38
CA ASP A 671 2.62 -6.39 5.59
C ASP A 671 4.09 -6.08 5.94
N THR A 672 4.42 -4.79 6.00
CA THR A 672 5.73 -4.27 6.44
C THR A 672 5.77 -3.89 7.91
N LYS A 673 4.70 -4.18 8.66
CA LYS A 673 4.62 -4.03 10.12
C LYS A 673 4.87 -2.57 10.54
N GLY A 674 4.25 -1.65 9.80
CA GLY A 674 4.32 -0.20 9.97
C GLY A 674 5.49 0.49 9.27
N LEU A 675 6.54 -0.23 8.84
CA LEU A 675 7.86 0.36 8.52
C LEU A 675 7.87 1.36 7.36
N ILE A 676 6.85 1.34 6.49
CA ILE A 676 6.67 2.30 5.39
C ILE A 676 6.21 3.68 5.87
N TYR A 677 5.48 3.77 7.00
CA TYR A 677 4.92 5.01 7.53
C TYR A 677 5.95 6.03 8.03
N PRO A 678 6.91 5.70 8.92
CA PRO A 678 7.91 6.68 9.38
C PRO A 678 8.78 7.15 8.22
N ARG A 679 8.99 6.32 7.18
CA ARG A 679 9.66 6.75 5.94
C ARG A 679 8.86 7.81 5.21
N ALA A 680 7.55 7.64 5.07
CA ALA A 680 6.68 8.65 4.48
C ALA A 680 6.69 9.97 5.29
N LEU A 681 6.68 9.91 6.62
CA LEU A 681 6.80 11.09 7.48
C LEU A 681 8.14 11.83 7.28
N GLN A 682 9.28 11.12 7.22
CA GLN A 682 10.58 11.76 6.94
C GLN A 682 10.66 12.29 5.48
N GLN A 683 9.99 11.64 4.53
CA GLN A 683 9.86 12.13 3.15
C GLN A 683 9.01 13.40 3.05
N VAL A 684 8.02 13.62 3.93
CA VAL A 684 7.28 14.90 4.02
C VAL A 684 8.21 16.08 4.37
N LEU A 685 9.24 15.86 5.21
CA LEU A 685 10.23 16.89 5.51
C LEU A 685 11.07 17.32 4.29
N THR A 686 11.20 16.47 3.26
CA THR A 686 11.78 16.89 1.97
C THR A 686 11.01 18.07 1.38
N GLY A 687 9.68 18.13 1.56
CA GLY A 687 8.86 19.27 1.14
C GLY A 687 9.12 20.55 1.93
N VAL A 688 9.45 20.45 3.23
CA VAL A 688 9.86 21.61 4.04
C VAL A 688 11.21 22.16 3.57
N TYR A 689 12.17 21.29 3.24
CA TYR A 689 13.44 21.72 2.66
C TYR A 689 13.29 22.31 1.26
N LEU A 690 12.46 21.72 0.39
CA LEU A 690 12.19 22.25 -0.94
C LEU A 690 11.48 23.61 -0.87
N ALA A 691 10.48 23.77 0.00
CA ALA A 691 9.84 25.05 0.31
C ALA A 691 10.86 26.09 0.77
N SER A 692 11.77 25.72 1.68
CA SER A 692 12.80 26.62 2.19
C SER A 692 13.78 27.07 1.10
N VAL A 693 14.22 26.15 0.24
CA VAL A 693 15.09 26.47 -0.92
C VAL A 693 14.37 27.35 -1.94
N CYS A 694 13.09 27.08 -2.23
CA CYS A 694 12.29 27.94 -3.11
C CYS A 694 12.09 29.35 -2.55
N MET A 695 11.79 29.49 -1.25
CA MET A 695 11.67 30.81 -0.61
C MET A 695 13.01 31.57 -0.60
N MET A 696 14.13 30.91 -0.34
CA MET A 696 15.46 31.53 -0.46
C MET A 696 15.74 32.01 -1.89
N GLY A 697 15.40 31.21 -2.92
CA GLY A 697 15.53 31.61 -4.32
C GLY A 697 14.66 32.83 -4.68
N LEU A 698 13.42 32.87 -4.20
CA LEU A 698 12.51 34.00 -4.41
C LEU A 698 13.02 35.29 -3.72
N PHE A 699 13.45 35.22 -2.46
CA PHE A 699 14.01 36.37 -1.76
C PHE A 699 15.32 36.87 -2.39
N ALA A 700 16.15 35.97 -2.94
CA ALA A 700 17.37 36.35 -3.64
C ALA A 700 17.07 37.13 -4.94
N ILE A 701 16.08 36.70 -5.74
CA ILE A 701 15.67 37.43 -6.95
C ILE A 701 15.02 38.77 -6.62
N SER A 702 14.20 38.84 -5.56
CA SER A 702 13.61 40.09 -5.07
C SER A 702 14.58 40.98 -4.28
N SER A 703 15.89 40.73 -4.33
CA SER A 703 16.94 41.49 -3.62
C SER A 703 16.74 41.63 -2.10
N ALA A 704 15.96 40.74 -1.49
CA ALA A 704 15.50 40.83 -0.11
C ALA A 704 16.49 40.16 0.86
N ILE A 705 17.66 40.79 1.03
CA ILE A 705 18.81 40.25 1.79
C ILE A 705 18.45 39.89 3.25
N GLY A 706 17.72 40.75 3.96
CA GLY A 706 17.30 40.48 5.35
C GLY A 706 16.43 39.24 5.50
N PRO A 707 15.29 39.14 4.77
CA PRO A 707 14.46 37.94 4.69
C PRO A 707 15.22 36.67 4.28
N LEU A 708 16.15 36.78 3.32
CA LEU A 708 17.00 35.67 2.88
C LEU A 708 17.89 35.13 4.01
N ILE A 709 18.60 36.00 4.74
CA ILE A 709 19.49 35.62 5.85
C ILE A 709 18.70 34.93 6.97
N MET A 710 17.54 35.47 7.33
CA MET A 710 16.63 34.84 8.29
C MET A 710 16.22 33.43 7.86
N MET A 711 15.88 33.25 6.58
CA MET A 711 15.46 31.94 6.06
C MET A 711 16.60 30.91 6.06
N VAL A 712 17.86 31.34 5.84
CA VAL A 712 19.05 30.48 5.97
C VAL A 712 19.22 29.99 7.42
N PHE A 713 19.15 30.88 8.41
CA PHE A 713 19.29 30.49 9.83
C PHE A 713 18.21 29.50 10.28
N PHE A 714 16.95 29.73 9.89
CA PHE A 714 15.86 28.79 10.17
C PHE A 714 16.08 27.42 9.50
N THR A 715 16.57 27.40 8.25
CA THR A 715 16.88 26.17 7.54
C THR A 715 18.00 25.37 8.23
N ILE A 716 19.02 26.03 8.77
CA ILE A 716 20.09 25.39 9.56
C ILE A 716 19.55 24.81 10.87
N PHE A 717 18.74 25.58 11.61
CA PHE A 717 18.07 25.10 12.83
C PHE A 717 17.20 23.86 12.55
N MET A 718 16.42 23.88 11.46
CA MET A 718 15.60 22.76 10.98
C MET A 718 16.42 21.52 10.60
N ILE A 719 17.65 21.67 10.11
CA ILE A 719 18.55 20.53 9.85
C ILE A 719 19.04 19.93 11.18
N LEU A 720 19.50 20.75 12.13
CA LEU A 720 19.98 20.30 13.43
C LEU A 720 18.87 19.59 14.23
N ALA A 721 17.66 20.15 14.25
CA ALA A 721 16.50 19.55 14.90
C ALA A 721 16.09 18.20 14.27
N HIS A 722 16.15 18.09 12.94
CA HIS A 722 15.86 16.84 12.23
C HIS A 722 16.95 15.76 12.44
N ILE A 723 18.22 16.14 12.61
CA ILE A 723 19.28 15.20 13.02
C ILE A 723 18.97 14.65 14.42
N SER A 724 18.71 15.53 15.40
CA SER A 724 18.36 15.15 16.77
C SER A 724 17.12 14.24 16.83
N LEU A 725 16.08 14.54 16.03
CA LEU A 725 14.88 13.71 15.90
C LEU A 725 15.21 12.30 15.37
N ASN A 726 16.07 12.19 14.36
CA ASN A 726 16.48 10.89 13.82
C ASN A 726 17.23 10.07 14.86
N ASP A 727 18.16 10.65 15.60
CA ASP A 727 18.96 9.93 16.58
C ASP A 727 18.13 9.48 17.79
N ALA A 728 17.12 10.26 18.20
CA ALA A 728 16.14 9.84 19.21
C ALA A 728 15.21 8.71 18.72
N LEU A 729 14.70 8.78 17.47
CA LEU A 729 13.74 7.80 16.96
C LEU A 729 14.39 6.47 16.52
N ARG A 730 15.61 6.49 15.97
CA ARG A 730 16.31 5.31 15.43
C ARG A 730 16.22 4.05 16.29
N PRO A 731 16.53 4.04 17.60
CA PRO A 731 16.42 2.84 18.44
C PRO A 731 14.96 2.35 18.57
N LEU A 732 13.99 3.26 18.73
CA LEU A 732 12.57 2.93 18.89
C LEU A 732 11.94 2.33 17.62
N LEU A 733 12.54 2.63 16.45
CA LEU A 733 12.13 2.06 15.17
C LEU A 733 12.70 0.64 14.95
N SER A 734 13.91 0.36 15.41
CA SER A 734 14.63 -0.90 15.15
C SER A 734 14.43 -1.98 16.22
N ALA A 735 14.23 -1.60 17.48
CA ALA A 735 14.20 -2.50 18.64
C ALA A 735 12.91 -2.34 19.47
N LEU A 736 12.61 -3.36 20.27
CA LEU A 736 11.57 -3.28 21.30
C LEU A 736 12.19 -2.95 22.67
N PRO A 737 11.57 -2.05 23.48
CA PRO A 737 12.08 -1.70 24.79
C PRO A 737 11.64 -2.72 25.85
N ARG A 738 12.61 -3.30 26.57
CA ARG A 738 12.39 -4.31 27.61
C ARG A 738 11.46 -3.86 28.74
N THR A 739 11.36 -2.55 28.99
CA THR A 739 10.44 -1.99 30.00
C THR A 739 8.97 -2.16 29.65
N LEU A 740 8.61 -2.22 28.36
CA LEU A 740 7.22 -2.47 27.95
C LEU A 740 6.92 -3.98 27.90
N GLU A 741 7.91 -4.80 27.55
CA GLU A 741 7.82 -6.26 27.64
C GLU A 741 7.58 -6.71 29.10
N GLN A 742 8.31 -6.14 30.06
CA GLN A 742 8.08 -6.41 31.49
C GLN A 742 6.74 -5.85 32.00
N ALA A 743 6.21 -4.77 31.41
CA ALA A 743 4.92 -4.20 31.80
C ALA A 743 3.73 -5.05 31.32
N GLU A 744 3.84 -5.74 30.18
CA GLU A 744 2.84 -6.74 29.78
C GLU A 744 2.88 -7.96 30.70
N MET A 745 4.07 -8.49 31.01
CA MET A 745 4.21 -9.64 31.91
C MET A 745 3.55 -9.41 33.29
N ILE A 746 3.69 -8.21 33.86
CA ILE A 746 3.06 -7.87 35.16
C ILE A 746 1.55 -7.65 35.01
N GLY A 747 1.10 -7.07 33.90
CA GLY A 747 -0.34 -6.89 33.66
C GLY A 747 -1.09 -8.21 33.41
N ASP A 748 -0.42 -9.21 32.83
CA ASP A 748 -0.94 -10.57 32.70
C ASP A 748 -0.95 -11.31 34.08
N ASP A 749 -0.09 -10.92 35.04
CA ASP A 749 -0.10 -11.46 36.43
C ASP A 749 -1.22 -10.80 37.30
N ASP A 750 -1.51 -9.50 37.12
CA ASP A 750 -2.54 -8.76 37.88
C ASP A 750 -3.98 -9.17 37.45
N ASP A 751 -4.24 -9.39 36.15
CA ASP A 751 -5.57 -9.75 35.61
C ASP A 751 -6.06 -11.15 36.09
N ASP A 752 -5.17 -12.03 36.61
CA ASP A 752 -5.47 -13.39 37.11
C ASP A 752 -5.94 -13.41 38.60
N GLU A 753 -5.76 -12.32 39.38
CA GLU A 753 -6.22 -12.25 40.79
C GLU A 753 -7.68 -11.72 40.92
N ASP A 754 -8.15 -10.87 39.99
CA ASP A 754 -9.50 -10.24 40.06
C ASP A 754 -10.66 -11.23 39.77
N ASP A 755 -10.43 -12.29 38.97
CA ASP A 755 -11.49 -13.24 38.53
C ASP A 755 -11.95 -14.23 39.63
N ASP A 756 -11.22 -14.34 40.76
CA ASP A 756 -11.51 -15.30 41.86
C ASP A 756 -12.28 -14.67 43.06
N GLU A 757 -12.48 -13.34 43.07
CA GLU A 757 -13.21 -12.62 44.14
C GLU A 757 -14.71 -12.41 43.89
N GLU A 758 -15.23 -12.32 42.64
CA GLU A 758 -16.65 -11.99 42.40
C GLU A 758 -17.67 -13.15 42.62
N GLU A 759 -17.26 -14.39 42.93
CA GLU A 759 -18.19 -15.54 43.12
C GLU A 759 -18.26 -16.14 44.55
N LYS A 760 -18.09 -15.34 45.62
CA LYS A 760 -18.28 -15.82 47.02
C LYS A 760 -19.01 -14.87 47.99
N ASP A 761 -20.16 -14.31 47.62
CA ASP A 761 -20.91 -13.38 48.50
C ASP A 761 -22.44 -13.63 48.62
N ASP A 762 -22.87 -14.90 48.79
CA ASP A 762 -24.18 -15.22 49.41
C ASP A 762 -24.19 -16.59 50.14
N ALA A 763 -23.69 -16.63 51.39
CA ALA A 763 -23.99 -17.73 52.32
C ALA A 763 -23.73 -17.39 53.81
N GLY A 764 -24.80 -17.13 54.58
CA GLY A 764 -24.95 -17.59 55.97
C GLY A 764 -24.05 -16.99 57.07
N GLN A 765 -24.55 -15.97 57.76
CA GLN A 765 -23.98 -15.50 59.03
C GLN A 765 -24.45 -16.34 60.23
N GLN A 766 -23.54 -17.04 60.94
CA GLN A 766 -23.74 -17.40 62.35
C GLN A 766 -22.46 -17.71 63.15
N ASP A 767 -22.17 -16.81 64.09
CA ASP A 767 -21.53 -16.91 65.41
C ASP A 767 -20.57 -18.07 65.83
N ASN A 768 -19.52 -17.63 66.55
CA ASN A 768 -18.84 -18.22 67.71
C ASN A 768 -17.45 -18.90 67.61
N ALA A 769 -16.56 -18.33 68.46
CA ALA A 769 -15.63 -19.02 69.38
C ALA A 769 -14.24 -19.53 68.91
N SER A 770 -13.26 -18.62 69.07
CA SER A 770 -12.17 -18.74 70.07
C SER A 770 -10.80 -19.36 69.70
N SER A 771 -9.76 -18.74 70.29
CA SER A 771 -8.38 -19.22 70.53
C SER A 771 -7.41 -19.34 69.34
N SER A 772 -6.07 -19.33 69.50
CA SER A 772 -5.16 -18.62 70.44
C SER A 772 -3.69 -18.92 70.06
N TYR A 773 -2.74 -18.03 70.44
CA TYR A 773 -1.28 -18.10 70.23
C TYR A 773 -0.82 -17.92 68.76
N ASP A 774 0.24 -17.17 68.40
CA ASP A 774 1.52 -16.74 69.03
C ASP A 774 2.73 -17.68 68.80
N ASP A 775 3.92 -17.06 68.82
CA ASP A 775 5.29 -17.58 68.60
C ASP A 775 5.59 -18.02 67.14
N ALA A 776 6.42 -17.37 66.31
CA ALA A 776 7.59 -16.46 66.41
C ALA A 776 8.98 -17.14 66.41
N THR A 777 10.01 -16.29 66.29
CA THR A 777 11.47 -16.54 66.09
C THR A 777 11.99 -16.82 64.67
N SER A 778 13.27 -16.57 64.33
CA SER A 778 14.16 -15.39 64.56
C SER A 778 15.55 -15.64 63.93
N GLU A 779 16.06 -14.74 63.06
CA GLU A 779 17.50 -14.40 62.85
C GLU A 779 17.59 -13.30 61.76
N LYS A 780 17.91 -12.02 62.00
CA LYS A 780 19.14 -11.32 62.48
C LYS A 780 20.39 -11.59 61.61
N SER A 781 20.85 -10.66 60.74
CA SER A 781 21.54 -9.35 60.98
C SER A 781 23.07 -9.46 60.71
N PRO A 782 23.93 -8.39 60.69
CA PRO A 782 23.72 -6.92 60.82
C PRO A 782 24.48 -6.01 59.78
N ALA A 783 24.39 -4.68 60.00
CA ALA A 783 25.29 -3.57 59.58
C ALA A 783 25.25 -3.09 58.08
N SER A 784 25.12 -1.79 57.71
CA SER A 784 25.41 -0.45 58.31
C SER A 784 26.87 0.02 58.18
N PRO A 785 27.20 1.34 58.18
CA PRO A 785 26.39 2.57 58.45
C PRO A 785 26.23 3.46 57.16
N ALA A 786 25.97 4.79 57.13
CA ALA A 786 25.96 5.89 58.12
C ALA A 786 25.11 7.13 57.72
N SER A 787 24.87 8.01 58.72
CA SER A 787 24.75 9.50 58.76
C SER A 787 24.09 10.31 57.61
N ALA A 788 23.07 11.17 57.80
CA ALA A 788 22.84 12.29 58.77
C ALA A 788 23.58 13.61 58.40
N SER A 789 23.04 14.84 58.53
CA SER A 789 21.71 15.34 58.96
C SER A 789 21.53 16.86 58.64
N ASN A 790 20.31 17.44 58.73
CA ASN A 790 19.93 18.60 59.60
C ASN A 790 18.63 19.37 59.18
N GLU A 791 18.17 20.24 60.09
CA GLU A 791 16.86 20.94 60.23
C GLU A 791 16.78 22.31 59.46
N ILE A 792 15.65 22.77 58.86
CA ILE A 792 14.42 23.49 59.38
C ILE A 792 14.72 24.91 59.93
N PRO A 793 13.86 25.99 59.84
CA PRO A 793 12.51 26.20 59.24
C PRO A 793 12.43 27.34 58.16
N SER A 794 11.32 27.63 57.45
CA SER A 794 10.20 28.56 57.84
C SER A 794 9.40 29.01 56.57
N PRO A 795 8.24 29.71 56.62
CA PRO A 795 7.01 29.50 57.41
C PRO A 795 5.70 29.53 56.55
N ILE A 796 4.55 29.56 57.23
CA ILE A 796 3.16 29.34 56.77
C ILE A 796 2.48 30.56 56.10
N SER A 797 1.31 30.32 55.44
CA SER A 797 0.18 31.24 55.12
C SER A 797 0.10 31.78 53.67
N THR A 798 -1.08 32.01 53.07
CA THR A 798 -2.48 31.59 53.37
C THR A 798 -3.32 31.55 52.08
N SER A 799 -4.46 30.84 52.09
CA SER A 799 -5.43 30.81 50.99
C SER A 799 -6.80 31.40 51.38
N SER A 800 -7.70 31.53 50.39
CA SER A 800 -9.15 31.80 50.46
C SER A 800 -9.66 33.26 50.58
N LYS A 801 -10.56 33.61 49.64
CA LYS A 801 -11.68 34.60 49.63
C LYS A 801 -12.09 34.84 48.16
N LEU A 802 -13.34 35.11 47.74
CA LEU A 802 -14.69 35.01 48.33
C LEU A 802 -15.75 35.39 47.24
N LYS A 803 -16.95 34.77 47.19
CA LYS A 803 -18.30 35.41 47.01
C LYS A 803 -19.46 34.53 46.44
N ARG A 804 -20.08 33.79 47.35
CA ARG A 804 -21.54 33.60 47.61
C ARG A 804 -22.61 34.44 46.85
N LYS A 805 -23.67 33.75 46.38
CA LYS A 805 -25.15 34.01 46.53
C LYS A 805 -25.88 32.72 46.09
N THR A 806 -26.76 32.02 46.84
CA THR A 806 -27.98 32.37 47.63
C THR A 806 -29.16 32.74 46.69
N GLN A 807 -30.17 31.86 46.45
CA GLN A 807 -31.39 31.51 47.25
C GLN A 807 -32.37 32.69 47.51
N THR A 808 -33.69 32.51 47.70
CA THR A 808 -34.51 31.26 47.89
C THR A 808 -35.58 31.08 46.78
N THR A 809 -36.92 30.89 46.88
CA THR A 809 -37.96 30.82 47.95
C THR A 809 -39.30 30.25 47.38
N ILE A 810 -40.26 29.80 48.22
CA ILE A 810 -41.73 29.56 47.94
C ILE A 810 -42.06 28.32 47.04
N THR A 811 -42.94 27.36 47.40
CA THR A 811 -43.74 27.09 48.63
C THR A 811 -43.95 25.57 48.86
N LEU A 812 -44.52 25.21 50.01
CA LEU A 812 -44.81 23.84 50.48
C LEU A 812 -46.34 23.56 50.52
N ALA A 813 -46.70 22.27 50.60
CA ALA A 813 -47.95 21.68 51.14
C ALA A 813 -49.10 21.28 50.18
N GLU A 814 -49.51 20.00 50.32
CA GLU A 814 -50.87 19.41 50.19
C GLU A 814 -51.54 19.41 48.78
N ILE A 815 -52.37 18.43 48.38
CA ILE A 815 -53.15 17.38 49.07
C ILE A 815 -52.90 15.96 48.46
N THR A 816 -53.18 14.90 49.22
CA THR A 816 -52.97 13.47 48.89
C THR A 816 -54.15 12.77 48.19
N ARG A 817 -53.88 11.64 47.48
CA ARG A 817 -54.80 10.69 46.82
C ARG A 817 -55.40 11.20 45.49
N ALA A 818 -55.69 10.39 44.48
CA ALA A 818 -55.78 8.92 44.40
C ALA A 818 -55.06 8.35 43.15
N GLY A 819 -54.96 7.02 43.04
CA GLY A 819 -54.33 6.36 41.90
C GLY A 819 -55.32 5.74 40.91
N THR A 820 -55.02 5.88 39.61
CA THR A 820 -55.48 4.98 38.54
C THR A 820 -54.45 4.98 37.41
N SER A 821 -54.36 3.85 36.71
CA SER A 821 -53.44 3.62 35.60
C SER A 821 -54.01 4.07 34.25
N THR A 822 -53.24 4.85 33.48
CA THR A 822 -53.33 4.89 32.00
C THR A 822 -52.02 5.38 31.38
N GLU A 823 -51.80 5.04 30.12
CA GLU A 823 -50.56 5.26 29.37
C GLU A 823 -50.48 6.67 28.75
N THR A 824 -49.25 7.18 28.53
CA THR A 824 -48.91 8.17 27.47
C THR A 824 -47.36 8.22 27.32
N PRO A 825 -46.79 8.70 26.20
CA PRO A 825 -45.69 7.96 25.56
C PRO A 825 -44.28 8.51 25.82
N ALA A 826 -43.28 7.70 25.46
CA ALA A 826 -41.87 8.07 25.53
C ALA A 826 -41.49 9.30 24.68
N PHE A 827 -40.65 10.17 25.24
CA PHE A 827 -40.01 11.25 24.49
C PHE A 827 -39.02 10.69 23.43
N PRO A 828 -39.02 11.20 22.19
CA PRO A 828 -38.14 10.68 21.14
C PRO A 828 -36.67 11.09 21.37
N HIS A 829 -35.74 10.13 21.31
CA HIS A 829 -34.31 10.41 21.37
C HIS A 829 -33.86 11.34 20.24
N GLN A 830 -33.46 12.57 20.60
CA GLN A 830 -32.93 13.54 19.66
C GLN A 830 -31.55 13.08 19.17
N LYS A 831 -31.47 12.66 17.90
CA LYS A 831 -30.20 12.23 17.26
C LYS A 831 -29.15 13.35 17.36
N PRO A 832 -27.89 13.07 17.73
CA PRO A 832 -26.88 14.09 17.90
C PRO A 832 -26.55 14.73 16.54
N ASN A 833 -26.77 16.05 16.43
CA ASN A 833 -26.48 16.83 15.22
C ASN A 833 -25.05 16.55 14.73
N ALA A 834 -24.90 16.09 13.48
CA ALA A 834 -23.61 15.66 12.93
C ALA A 834 -22.51 16.75 13.07
N LEU A 835 -22.89 18.02 12.96
CA LEU A 835 -22.00 19.18 13.16
C LEU A 835 -21.41 19.23 14.59
N ARG A 836 -22.20 18.92 15.64
CA ARG A 836 -21.67 18.78 17.02
C ARG A 836 -20.71 17.60 17.14
N THR A 837 -20.96 16.49 16.45
CA THR A 837 -20.06 15.32 16.43
C THR A 837 -18.75 15.64 15.71
N ILE A 838 -18.79 16.38 14.60
CA ILE A 838 -17.62 16.88 13.87
C ILE A 838 -16.83 17.85 14.75
N LEU A 839 -17.48 18.83 15.39
CA LEU A 839 -16.83 19.76 16.31
C LEU A 839 -16.20 19.05 17.51
N ARG A 840 -16.85 18.02 18.08
CA ARG A 840 -16.25 17.20 19.15
C ARG A 840 -15.03 16.41 18.65
N LYS A 841 -15.10 15.78 17.47
CA LYS A 841 -13.96 15.07 16.86
C LYS A 841 -12.80 16.03 16.53
N PHE A 842 -13.09 17.26 16.11
CA PHE A 842 -12.09 18.30 15.88
C PHE A 842 -11.50 18.84 17.19
N ALA A 843 -12.32 19.15 18.20
CA ALA A 843 -11.86 19.61 19.51
C ALA A 843 -11.00 18.55 20.21
N TYR A 844 -11.40 17.27 20.17
CA TYR A 844 -10.58 16.14 20.65
C TYR A 844 -9.25 16.02 19.90
N PHE A 845 -9.26 16.23 18.58
CA PHE A 845 -8.03 16.22 17.77
C PHE A 845 -7.09 17.39 18.12
N ILE A 846 -7.63 18.60 18.33
CA ILE A 846 -6.87 19.76 18.80
C ILE A 846 -6.36 19.54 20.24
N HIS A 847 -7.16 18.97 21.14
CA HIS A 847 -6.72 18.60 22.49
C HIS A 847 -5.56 17.61 22.45
N SER A 848 -5.67 16.58 21.59
CA SER A 848 -4.60 15.61 21.34
C SER A 848 -3.37 16.21 20.64
N ILE A 849 -3.48 17.38 20.02
CA ILE A 849 -2.34 18.17 19.51
C ILE A 849 -1.65 18.91 20.65
N VAL A 850 -2.40 19.49 21.59
CA VAL A 850 -1.83 20.26 22.71
C VAL A 850 -1.23 19.34 23.79
N GLU A 851 -1.90 18.22 24.08
CA GLU A 851 -1.51 17.27 25.14
C GLU A 851 -1.18 15.89 24.57
N PRO A 852 -0.03 15.72 23.88
CA PRO A 852 0.32 14.44 23.25
C PRO A 852 0.43 13.27 24.24
N ASN A 853 0.97 13.51 25.43
CA ASN A 853 1.33 12.47 26.40
C ASN A 853 0.12 11.60 26.82
N ILE A 854 -1.06 12.19 26.99
CA ILE A 854 -2.28 11.50 27.43
C ILE A 854 -2.83 10.53 26.35
N TYR A 855 -2.56 10.80 25.06
CA TYR A 855 -3.12 10.03 23.94
C TYR A 855 -2.10 9.19 23.16
N ILE A 856 -0.82 9.32 23.51
CA ILE A 856 0.33 8.56 22.98
C ILE A 856 0.84 7.53 24.00
N ASP A 857 0.32 7.55 25.23
CA ASP A 857 0.57 6.54 26.26
C ASP A 857 0.38 5.09 25.78
N TYR A 858 1.20 4.19 26.31
CA TYR A 858 1.24 2.78 25.94
C TYR A 858 -0.07 2.05 26.25
N ALA A 859 -0.59 2.13 27.49
CA ALA A 859 -1.82 1.42 27.87
C ALA A 859 -3.02 1.89 27.03
N THR A 860 -3.10 3.18 26.77
CA THR A 860 -4.12 3.81 25.91
C THR A 860 -4.05 3.34 24.44
N LEU A 861 -2.88 2.92 23.95
CA LEU A 861 -2.69 2.40 22.60
C LEU A 861 -2.80 0.87 22.54
N ARG A 862 -2.36 0.16 23.57
CA ARG A 862 -2.51 -1.29 23.75
C ARG A 862 -3.98 -1.71 23.76
N LYS A 863 -4.86 -0.93 24.41
CA LYS A 863 -6.33 -1.09 24.36
C LYS A 863 -6.97 -0.78 22.98
N ARG A 864 -6.19 -0.43 21.95
CA ARG A 864 -6.64 -0.29 20.54
C ARG A 864 -6.09 -1.38 19.61
N VAL A 865 -5.04 -2.07 20.04
CA VAL A 865 -4.53 -3.29 19.38
C VAL A 865 -5.56 -4.42 19.61
N ARG A 866 -5.53 -5.46 18.79
CA ARG A 866 -6.38 -6.64 18.97
C ARG A 866 -5.87 -7.45 20.17
N GLN A 867 -6.77 -7.80 21.08
CA GLN A 867 -6.56 -8.84 22.10
C GLN A 867 -7.01 -10.21 21.54
N GLY A 868 -6.49 -11.31 22.09
CA GLY A 868 -6.86 -12.67 21.71
C GLY A 868 -5.80 -13.70 22.10
N THR A 869 -6.18 -14.98 22.05
CA THR A 869 -5.35 -16.12 22.46
C THR A 869 -4.09 -16.30 21.59
N PRO A 870 -2.95 -16.72 22.18
CA PRO A 870 -1.73 -17.04 21.44
C PRO A 870 -1.96 -17.94 20.22
N VAL A 871 -1.23 -17.68 19.12
CA VAL A 871 -1.22 -18.58 17.96
C VAL A 871 -0.46 -19.85 18.32
N GLU A 872 -1.17 -20.98 18.31
CA GLU A 872 -0.60 -22.32 18.39
C GLU A 872 -0.19 -22.84 17.00
N TYR A 873 0.72 -23.81 16.97
CA TYR A 873 1.23 -24.43 15.75
C TYR A 873 1.40 -25.93 15.96
N THR A 874 1.09 -26.75 14.96
CA THR A 874 1.51 -28.15 14.95
C THR A 874 3.04 -28.24 14.83
N ASP A 875 3.64 -29.26 15.43
CA ASP A 875 5.10 -29.40 15.42
C ASP A 875 5.69 -29.50 14.00
N GLU A 876 4.97 -30.13 13.07
CA GLU A 876 5.35 -30.19 11.66
C GLU A 876 5.40 -28.81 10.99
N VAL A 877 4.43 -27.95 11.27
CA VAL A 877 4.40 -26.56 10.75
C VAL A 877 5.55 -25.76 11.35
N ALA A 878 5.81 -25.93 12.65
CA ALA A 878 6.89 -25.24 13.33
C ALA A 878 8.28 -25.70 12.85
N ASP A 879 8.53 -27.00 12.69
CA ASP A 879 9.82 -27.52 12.21
C ASP A 879 10.09 -27.14 10.75
N ASN A 880 9.05 -27.04 9.93
CA ASN A 880 9.21 -26.80 8.50
C ASN A 880 9.21 -25.32 8.09
N ALA A 881 8.87 -24.42 9.02
CA ALA A 881 8.69 -22.98 8.81
C ALA A 881 9.79 -22.29 7.99
N TYR A 882 11.07 -22.57 8.26
CA TYR A 882 12.21 -21.88 7.64
C TYR A 882 13.07 -22.75 6.70
N TYR A 883 12.49 -23.81 6.15
CA TYR A 883 13.06 -24.49 4.98
C TYR A 883 12.54 -23.87 3.67
N PRO A 884 13.33 -23.91 2.57
CA PRO A 884 12.84 -23.50 1.26
C PRO A 884 11.61 -24.33 0.85
N PRO A 885 10.51 -23.73 0.36
CA PRO A 885 9.25 -24.43 0.11
C PRO A 885 9.38 -25.68 -0.77
N SER A 886 10.32 -25.70 -1.73
CA SER A 886 10.58 -26.85 -2.60
C SER A 886 11.08 -28.11 -1.86
N VAL A 887 11.60 -27.99 -0.62
CA VAL A 887 12.01 -29.13 0.23
C VAL A 887 10.81 -29.89 0.79
N TRP A 888 9.71 -29.19 1.05
CA TRP A 888 8.49 -29.72 1.70
C TRP A 888 7.24 -29.61 0.81
N SER A 889 7.39 -29.18 -0.45
CA SER A 889 6.28 -29.00 -1.37
C SER A 889 5.67 -30.36 -1.76
N PRO A 890 4.41 -30.67 -1.36
CA PRO A 890 3.76 -31.91 -1.71
C PRO A 890 3.48 -31.98 -3.22
N THR A 891 3.24 -33.19 -3.73
CA THR A 891 2.79 -33.39 -5.10
C THR A 891 1.43 -32.71 -5.32
N PRO A 892 1.26 -31.86 -6.35
CA PRO A 892 0.05 -31.07 -6.52
C PRO A 892 -1.17 -31.94 -6.87
N LEU A 893 -2.22 -31.82 -6.05
CA LEU A 893 -3.54 -32.38 -6.35
C LEU A 893 -4.14 -31.70 -7.60
N LEU A 894 -4.41 -32.50 -8.63
CA LEU A 894 -5.09 -32.05 -9.84
C LEU A 894 -6.60 -31.93 -9.56
N TRP A 895 -7.24 -30.86 -10.02
CA TRP A 895 -8.67 -30.64 -9.82
C TRP A 895 -9.39 -30.42 -11.14
N VAL A 896 -10.23 -31.38 -11.54
CA VAL A 896 -10.94 -31.41 -12.83
C VAL A 896 -12.46 -31.32 -12.62
N PRO A 897 -13.25 -30.85 -13.61
CA PRO A 897 -14.71 -30.77 -13.45
C PRO A 897 -15.39 -32.12 -13.75
N ARG A 898 -16.31 -32.55 -12.89
CA ARG A 898 -17.17 -33.73 -13.11
C ARG A 898 -18.09 -33.53 -14.32
N ASP A 899 -18.27 -34.59 -15.11
CA ASP A 899 -19.14 -34.58 -16.29
C ASP A 899 -20.17 -35.71 -16.32
N ALA A 900 -21.37 -35.41 -16.82
CA ALA A 900 -22.46 -36.39 -16.98
C ALA A 900 -22.29 -37.31 -18.22
N GLY A 901 -21.06 -37.48 -18.70
CA GLY A 901 -20.62 -38.48 -19.69
C GLY A 901 -19.61 -39.48 -19.11
N GLY A 902 -19.20 -39.35 -17.84
CA GLY A 902 -18.35 -40.33 -17.14
C GLY A 902 -16.86 -40.29 -17.51
N ILE A 903 -16.41 -39.28 -18.26
CA ILE A 903 -15.02 -39.17 -18.70
C ILE A 903 -14.13 -38.56 -17.61
N SER A 904 -14.67 -37.69 -16.75
CA SER A 904 -13.97 -37.24 -15.53
C SER A 904 -13.55 -38.44 -14.67
N ARG A 905 -14.50 -39.33 -14.34
CA ARG A 905 -14.30 -40.56 -13.56
C ARG A 905 -13.23 -41.47 -14.19
N ARG A 906 -13.17 -41.56 -15.52
CA ARG A 906 -12.16 -42.35 -16.25
C ARG A 906 -10.76 -41.73 -16.21
N GLU A 907 -10.62 -40.43 -16.48
CA GLU A 907 -9.29 -39.80 -16.42
C GLU A 907 -8.78 -39.72 -14.97
N VAL A 908 -9.68 -39.57 -13.98
CA VAL A 908 -9.36 -39.75 -12.55
C VAL A 908 -8.75 -41.13 -12.30
N GLU A 909 -9.39 -42.23 -12.75
CA GLU A 909 -8.91 -43.61 -12.56
C GLU A 909 -7.58 -43.91 -13.28
N LEU A 910 -7.28 -43.21 -14.38
CA LEU A 910 -6.01 -43.34 -15.10
C LEU A 910 -4.89 -42.49 -14.45
N THR A 911 -5.16 -41.23 -14.12
CA THR A 911 -4.15 -40.28 -13.63
C THR A 911 -3.82 -40.46 -12.15
N SER A 912 -4.78 -40.92 -11.32
CA SER A 912 -4.55 -41.25 -9.89
C SER A 912 -3.48 -42.31 -9.65
N ARG A 913 -3.12 -43.09 -10.68
CA ARG A 913 -2.02 -44.07 -10.66
C ARG A 913 -0.64 -43.42 -10.65
N VAL A 914 -0.54 -42.13 -11.02
CA VAL A 914 0.72 -41.36 -11.14
C VAL A 914 0.73 -40.13 -10.23
N THR A 915 -0.38 -39.42 -10.10
CA THR A 915 -0.48 -38.20 -9.28
C THR A 915 -1.89 -38.03 -8.71
N PRO A 916 -2.06 -37.48 -7.49
CA PRO A 916 -3.40 -37.26 -6.92
C PRO A 916 -4.27 -36.38 -7.82
N ILE A 917 -5.52 -36.80 -8.03
CA ILE A 917 -6.52 -36.12 -8.86
C ILE A 917 -7.92 -36.32 -8.26
N THR A 918 -8.76 -35.28 -8.30
CA THR A 918 -10.17 -35.34 -7.90
C THR A 918 -11.07 -34.59 -8.87
N ASP A 919 -12.31 -35.09 -9.05
CA ASP A 919 -13.39 -34.40 -9.78
C ASP A 919 -14.50 -33.86 -8.86
N GLU A 920 -14.26 -33.82 -7.54
CA GLU A 920 -15.25 -33.38 -6.56
C GLU A 920 -15.44 -31.87 -6.55
N GLU A 921 -16.66 -31.45 -6.20
CA GLU A 921 -17.07 -30.04 -6.00
C GLU A 921 -16.94 -29.10 -7.21
N ALA A 922 -16.48 -29.61 -8.36
CA ALA A 922 -16.49 -28.93 -9.65
C ALA A 922 -17.34 -29.71 -10.68
N HIS A 923 -18.11 -29.03 -11.50
CA HIS A 923 -18.97 -29.65 -12.51
C HIS A 923 -19.09 -28.80 -13.79
N LEU A 924 -19.58 -29.42 -14.87
CA LEU A 924 -19.91 -28.72 -16.11
C LEU A 924 -21.40 -28.32 -16.19
N ASP A 925 -21.64 -27.01 -16.34
CA ASP A 925 -22.93 -26.40 -16.64
C ASP A 925 -23.47 -26.82 -18.02
N GLU A 926 -24.79 -26.66 -18.28
CA GLU A 926 -25.41 -26.96 -19.58
C GLU A 926 -24.73 -26.23 -20.76
N ARG A 927 -24.16 -25.06 -20.46
CA ARG A 927 -23.43 -24.19 -21.40
C ARG A 927 -21.98 -24.62 -21.60
N ASN A 928 -21.60 -25.81 -21.11
CA ASN A 928 -20.25 -26.38 -21.12
C ASN A 928 -19.20 -25.49 -20.44
N LYS A 929 -19.62 -24.77 -19.39
CA LYS A 929 -18.76 -23.95 -18.53
C LYS A 929 -18.48 -24.67 -17.22
N VAL A 930 -17.27 -24.51 -16.69
CA VAL A 930 -16.93 -24.98 -15.34
C VAL A 930 -17.68 -24.11 -14.32
N LYS A 931 -18.27 -24.76 -13.34
CA LYS A 931 -18.73 -24.19 -12.06
C LYS A 931 -18.10 -25.01 -10.94
N TRP A 932 -17.89 -24.39 -9.79
CA TRP A 932 -17.56 -25.07 -8.53
C TRP A 932 -18.60 -24.69 -7.48
N ASP A 933 -18.69 -25.45 -6.39
CA ASP A 933 -19.67 -25.20 -5.34
C ASP A 933 -19.24 -24.02 -4.43
N GLU A 934 -19.72 -22.82 -4.77
CA GLU A 934 -19.45 -21.60 -4.00
C GLU A 934 -20.04 -21.65 -2.56
N VAL A 935 -20.98 -22.56 -2.26
CA VAL A 935 -21.69 -22.59 -0.96
C VAL A 935 -20.78 -23.11 0.16
N LYS A 936 -19.99 -24.16 -0.11
CA LYS A 936 -19.13 -24.80 0.90
C LYS A 936 -17.86 -24.01 1.24
N SER A 937 -17.45 -23.07 0.38
CA SER A 937 -16.23 -22.23 0.51
C SER A 937 -14.86 -22.95 0.56
N GLN A 938 -14.79 -24.23 0.91
CA GLN A 938 -13.57 -25.04 1.06
C GLN A 938 -13.49 -26.16 0.02
N PRO A 939 -13.08 -25.89 -1.24
CA PRO A 939 -12.88 -26.95 -2.24
C PRO A 939 -11.71 -27.89 -1.87
N PRO A 940 -11.53 -29.03 -2.57
CA PRO A 940 -10.46 -29.99 -2.28
C PRO A 940 -9.01 -29.45 -2.34
N ILE A 941 -8.79 -28.25 -2.88
CA ILE A 941 -7.49 -27.56 -2.94
C ILE A 941 -7.34 -26.46 -1.87
N TRP A 942 -8.30 -26.31 -0.95
CA TRP A 942 -8.26 -25.34 0.14
C TRP A 942 -7.15 -25.69 1.14
N GLN A 943 -6.46 -24.67 1.63
CA GLN A 943 -5.45 -24.77 2.68
C GLN A 943 -5.63 -23.58 3.62
N GLU A 944 -5.48 -23.82 4.92
CA GLU A 944 -5.61 -22.76 5.92
C GLU A 944 -4.44 -21.77 5.85
N LYS A 945 -4.75 -20.47 5.96
CA LYS A 945 -3.77 -19.38 6.02
C LYS A 945 -3.10 -19.37 7.40
N ILE A 946 -2.01 -20.11 7.54
CA ILE A 946 -1.17 -20.15 8.76
C ILE A 946 -0.55 -18.77 9.03
N PHE A 947 -0.73 -18.25 10.24
CA PHE A 947 -0.16 -16.98 10.68
C PHE A 947 1.23 -17.16 11.30
N TYR A 948 2.28 -16.90 10.52
CA TYR A 948 3.68 -16.90 11.00
C TYR A 948 4.10 -15.56 11.66
#